data_AF-A0A2V8PJP8-F1
#
_entry.id   AF-A0A2V8PJP8-F1
#
_cell.length_a   1.000
_cell.length_b   1.000
_cell.length_c   1.000
_cell.angle_alpha   90.00
_cell.angle_beta   90.00
_cell.angle_gamma   90.00
#
_symmetry.space_group_name_H-M   'P 1'
#
loop_
_entity.id
_entity.type
_entity.pdbx_description
1 polymer ?
#
loop_
_entity_poly.entity_id
_entity_poly.type
_entity_poly.pdbx_seq_one_letter_code
_entity_poly.pdbx_strand_id
1 'polypeptide(L)'
;MGRQIFRILVAFGLSCCLALASSAAAIAPHRSDYPAAATATITVNAANIMGPVDQRMFGINTAIWDSAFNTDTTRSMFEEMGVQALRFPGGSLSDEYHWSTNTSRNNTWTWATSFDAFASVALTTRAQVYITANYGSGTAQEAADWVRYSNIAKGYNFKYWEVGNENYGSWEYDTHAATWDPYTYAVSFRDYVTLMKAVDPSIKVGAVVTTGEDSYINNTNHSAVNPRTGRTHNGWTPVMLATLKSLGVTPDFAIYHRYEQAPGQESDSLLLQSAKSWPNDAANLRQQLTDYLGAAGSNVELVVTEHNSVYSNPGKQTTNLVNGLFMADSLGQILKTEFKALLWWDLRNGQENNNNNSSSLYGWRLYGDYGILSPQSVRYPSFYIIKLMRYFARGGDTVVRATSDNPLLAVYAAKRANGSLTLLLINKSPNQAQPASIWINDYVPDPQSGATSYGIPQDDAARTANGSPDLAQTTFATAGTLFDYSFAPYSAAVISLIPTTRNRIDDARIFVTQHYQDFLNRQPDTSGLVFWTNEILFCGGDQQCIEIKRINVSAAYFLSIEFQQTGYLVERMYKAAYGDGSGASTFNGAHQLPVPIVRFNEFVSDTQQIGQGVIVGQAGWETVLENNKQTFAAQFVQRARFASAFATSMPPAQFVDALFANAGVTPTATDRDAAIAEFGSATDTSDLSARARV
;
A
#
# COMPACT_ATOMS: atom_id res chain seq x y z
N MET A 1 -21.74 -18.35 49.84
CA MET A 1 -22.77 -17.27 49.82
C MET A 1 -22.74 -16.37 48.56
N GLY A 2 -22.12 -16.77 47.44
CA GLY A 2 -21.94 -15.92 46.25
C GLY A 2 -23.12 -15.78 45.27
N ARG A 3 -24.39 -15.83 45.72
CA ARG A 3 -25.55 -15.79 44.79
C ARG A 3 -26.57 -14.66 45.00
N GLN A 4 -26.46 -13.83 46.05
CA GLN A 4 -27.48 -12.81 46.33
C GLN A 4 -27.03 -11.34 46.19
N ILE A 5 -25.72 -11.06 46.10
CA ILE A 5 -25.23 -9.69 45.77
C ILE A 5 -25.20 -9.44 44.25
N PHE A 6 -25.39 -10.48 43.43
CA PHE A 6 -25.32 -10.41 41.96
C PHE A 6 -26.57 -9.85 41.26
N ARG A 7 -27.64 -9.51 41.97
CA ARG A 7 -28.92 -9.07 41.36
C ARG A 7 -29.16 -7.56 41.33
N ILE A 8 -28.35 -6.74 42.01
CA ILE A 8 -28.62 -5.29 42.11
C ILE A 8 -27.69 -4.43 41.21
N LEU A 9 -26.52 -4.92 40.82
CA LEU A 9 -25.62 -4.19 39.89
C LEU A 9 -25.82 -4.54 38.41
N VAL A 10 -26.43 -5.69 38.09
CA VAL A 10 -26.75 -6.08 36.70
C VAL A 10 -27.98 -5.34 36.16
N ALA A 11 -28.85 -4.82 37.03
CA ALA A 11 -30.07 -4.12 36.62
C ALA A 11 -29.84 -2.67 36.13
N PHE A 12 -28.77 -2.00 36.57
CA PHE A 12 -28.47 -0.63 36.12
C PHE A 12 -27.65 -0.58 34.82
N GLY A 13 -26.81 -1.59 34.54
CA GLY A 13 -26.03 -1.66 33.30
C GLY A 13 -26.83 -2.08 32.06
N LEU A 14 -27.85 -2.93 32.23
CA LEU A 14 -28.66 -3.42 31.09
C LEU A 14 -29.77 -2.44 30.66
N SER A 15 -30.23 -1.57 31.57
CA SER A 15 -31.39 -0.70 31.29
C SER A 15 -31.05 0.57 30.51
N CYS A 16 -29.77 0.92 30.36
CA CYS A 16 -29.35 2.07 29.55
C CYS A 16 -29.16 1.72 28.05
N CYS A 17 -29.07 0.43 27.71
CA CYS A 17 -28.85 -0.01 26.32
C CYS A 17 -30.13 -0.30 25.51
N LEU A 18 -31.32 -0.22 26.12
CA LEU A 18 -32.60 -0.54 25.46
C LEU A 18 -33.55 0.66 25.25
N ALA A 19 -33.17 1.86 25.69
CA ALA A 19 -34.08 3.03 25.68
C ALA A 19 -33.80 4.09 24.60
N LEU A 20 -32.97 3.81 23.59
CA LEU A 20 -32.70 4.74 22.48
C LEU A 20 -33.17 4.26 21.09
N ALA A 21 -33.94 3.19 21.02
CA ALA A 21 -34.48 2.66 19.78
C ALA A 21 -35.97 2.97 19.59
N SER A 22 -36.39 4.24 19.66
CA SER A 22 -37.73 4.64 19.14
C SER A 22 -37.91 6.15 19.06
N SER A 23 -37.37 6.80 18.02
CA SER A 23 -37.99 8.01 17.42
C SER A 23 -37.14 8.56 16.26
N ALA A 24 -37.37 8.09 15.04
CA ALA A 24 -37.13 8.86 13.82
C ALA A 24 -37.85 8.22 12.63
N ALA A 25 -39.14 8.53 12.48
CA ALA A 25 -39.84 8.34 11.22
C ALA A 25 -40.55 9.65 10.88
N ALA A 26 -39.88 10.49 10.09
CA ALA A 26 -40.50 11.54 9.31
C ALA A 26 -39.83 11.54 7.93
N ILE A 27 -40.63 11.18 6.94
CA ILE A 27 -40.28 10.86 5.56
C ILE A 27 -40.15 12.16 4.75
N ALA A 28 -39.08 12.27 3.95
CA ALA A 28 -38.99 13.11 2.75
C ALA A 28 -38.40 12.25 1.61
N PRO A 29 -38.69 12.57 0.33
CA PRO A 29 -39.22 11.60 -0.62
C PRO A 29 -38.17 10.70 -1.29
N HIS A 30 -38.66 9.51 -1.66
CA HIS A 30 -38.04 8.46 -2.47
C HIS A 30 -37.04 8.97 -3.53
N ARG A 31 -35.78 8.54 -3.38
CA ARG A 31 -34.91 8.24 -4.53
C ARG A 31 -35.04 6.75 -4.85
N SER A 32 -35.26 6.48 -6.13
CA SER A 32 -35.36 5.18 -6.78
C SER A 32 -34.38 4.13 -6.25
N ASP A 33 -34.94 2.96 -5.92
CA ASP A 33 -34.25 1.76 -5.46
C ASP A 33 -33.26 1.23 -6.51
N TYR A 34 -31.98 1.49 -6.28
CA TYR A 34 -30.90 0.58 -6.62
C TYR A 34 -30.22 0.20 -5.30
N PRO A 35 -29.87 -1.08 -5.06
CA PRO A 35 -29.17 -1.44 -3.82
C PRO A 35 -27.89 -0.62 -3.72
N ALA A 36 -27.71 0.08 -2.59
CA ALA A 36 -26.47 0.79 -2.30
C ALA A 36 -25.32 -0.22 -2.38
N ALA A 37 -24.26 0.12 -3.13
CA ALA A 37 -23.06 -0.70 -3.17
C ALA A 37 -22.54 -0.87 -1.74
N ALA A 38 -22.18 -2.10 -1.36
CA ALA A 38 -21.58 -2.36 -0.06
C ALA A 38 -20.30 -1.52 0.08
N THR A 39 -20.12 -0.87 1.22
CA THR A 39 -18.94 -0.06 1.51
C THR A 39 -17.70 -0.95 1.51
N ALA A 40 -16.73 -0.64 0.64
CA ALA A 40 -15.46 -1.35 0.59
C ALA A 40 -14.61 -1.07 1.83
N THR A 41 -13.84 -2.04 2.30
CA THR A 41 -12.85 -1.85 3.36
C THR A 41 -11.47 -1.72 2.74
N ILE A 42 -10.82 -0.57 2.97
CA ILE A 42 -9.43 -0.34 2.62
C ILE A 42 -8.59 -0.36 3.89
N THR A 43 -7.44 -1.03 3.86
CA THR A 43 -6.46 -1.03 4.96
C THR A 43 -5.10 -0.61 4.44
N VAL A 44 -4.50 0.39 5.07
CA VAL A 44 -3.13 0.87 4.80
C VAL A 44 -2.29 0.66 6.05
N ASN A 45 -1.12 0.04 5.89
CA ASN A 45 -0.17 -0.19 6.98
C ASN A 45 1.09 0.62 6.70
N ALA A 46 1.18 1.82 7.28
CA ALA A 46 2.22 2.79 6.93
C ALA A 46 3.64 2.37 7.38
N ALA A 47 3.75 1.46 8.35
CA ALA A 47 5.02 0.88 8.77
C ALA A 47 5.50 -0.28 7.88
N ASN A 48 4.63 -0.89 7.07
CA ASN A 48 4.96 -2.04 6.24
C ASN A 48 5.54 -1.57 4.90
N ILE A 49 6.85 -1.31 4.90
CA ILE A 49 7.62 -0.86 3.73
C ILE A 49 7.77 -1.99 2.71
N MET A 50 7.46 -1.70 1.45
CA MET A 50 7.64 -2.62 0.31
C MET A 50 8.92 -2.33 -0.49
N GLY A 51 9.33 -1.06 -0.58
CA GLY A 51 10.55 -0.66 -1.27
C GLY A 51 10.57 0.80 -1.67
N PRO A 52 11.73 1.35 -2.09
CA PRO A 52 11.84 2.71 -2.58
C PRO A 52 11.20 2.85 -3.97
N VAL A 53 10.66 4.02 -4.25
CA VAL A 53 10.19 4.41 -5.58
C VAL A 53 11.40 4.88 -6.40
N ASP A 54 11.69 4.20 -7.50
CA ASP A 54 12.71 4.64 -8.47
C ASP A 54 12.14 5.75 -9.35
N GLN A 55 12.90 6.81 -9.59
CA GLN A 55 12.45 7.92 -10.44
C GLN A 55 12.18 7.47 -11.89
N ARG A 56 12.81 6.38 -12.36
CA ARG A 56 12.62 5.85 -13.71
C ARG A 56 11.25 5.20 -13.93
N MET A 57 10.42 5.10 -12.88
CA MET A 57 9.02 4.66 -12.96
C MET A 57 8.08 5.67 -13.62
N PHE A 58 8.50 6.93 -13.73
CA PHE A 58 7.69 8.01 -14.32
C PHE A 58 8.25 8.37 -15.69
N GLY A 59 8.29 7.38 -16.58
CA GLY A 59 8.95 7.47 -17.86
C GLY A 59 8.01 7.52 -19.06
N ILE A 60 8.48 8.13 -20.16
CA ILE A 60 7.76 8.22 -21.43
C ILE A 60 8.71 7.91 -22.59
N ASN A 61 8.22 7.15 -23.57
CA ASN A 61 8.89 6.98 -24.86
C ASN A 61 8.72 8.21 -25.74
N THR A 62 9.79 8.58 -26.44
CA THR A 62 9.81 9.68 -27.40
C THR A 62 10.26 9.15 -28.74
N ALA A 63 9.98 9.92 -29.79
CA ALA A 63 10.14 9.45 -31.16
C ALA A 63 10.86 10.45 -32.05
N ILE A 64 11.58 9.94 -33.05
CA ILE A 64 12.35 10.72 -34.03
C ILE A 64 11.45 11.51 -35.00
N TRP A 65 10.20 11.08 -35.21
CA TRP A 65 9.25 11.77 -36.10
C TRP A 65 8.55 12.98 -35.45
N ASP A 66 8.59 13.11 -34.12
CA ASP A 66 7.87 14.18 -33.41
C ASP A 66 8.53 15.54 -33.67
N SER A 67 7.97 16.34 -34.58
CA SER A 67 8.47 17.68 -34.90
C SER A 67 8.18 18.73 -33.82
N ALA A 68 7.28 18.42 -32.87
CA ALA A 68 6.94 19.29 -31.75
C ALA A 68 7.76 18.96 -30.49
N PHE A 69 8.65 17.95 -30.53
CA PHE A 69 9.37 17.46 -29.35
C PHE A 69 10.21 18.54 -28.66
N ASN A 70 11.11 19.21 -29.42
CA ASN A 70 12.02 20.21 -28.87
C ASN A 70 11.41 21.62 -28.87
N THR A 71 10.23 21.76 -28.28
CA THR A 71 9.51 23.04 -28.11
C THR A 71 9.28 23.35 -26.63
N ASP A 72 9.14 24.64 -26.30
CA ASP A 72 8.83 25.06 -24.92
C ASP A 72 7.46 24.54 -24.44
N THR A 73 6.50 24.37 -25.35
CA THR A 73 5.22 23.73 -25.06
C THR A 73 5.40 22.29 -24.57
N THR A 74 6.21 21.48 -25.27
CA THR A 74 6.49 20.10 -24.86
C THR A 74 7.27 20.05 -23.53
N ARG A 75 8.24 20.96 -23.32
CA ARG A 75 8.97 21.06 -22.04
C ARG A 75 8.02 21.38 -20.88
N SER A 76 7.12 22.35 -21.04
CA SER A 76 6.12 22.69 -20.04
C SER A 76 5.16 21.53 -19.75
N MET A 77 4.79 20.76 -20.78
CA MET A 77 3.98 19.54 -20.62
C MET A 77 4.71 18.45 -19.82
N PHE A 78 6.01 18.27 -20.03
CA PHE A 78 6.82 17.36 -19.21
C PHE A 78 6.93 17.81 -17.76
N GLU A 79 7.12 19.11 -17.53
CA GLU A 79 7.11 19.69 -16.18
C GLU A 79 5.76 19.53 -15.49
N GLU A 80 4.66 19.71 -16.23
CA GLU A 80 3.30 19.54 -15.73
C GLU A 80 3.04 18.10 -15.30
N MET A 81 3.37 17.14 -16.16
CA MET A 81 3.30 15.70 -15.84
C MET A 81 4.30 15.30 -14.74
N GLY A 82 5.41 16.03 -14.64
CA GLY A 82 6.57 15.67 -13.81
C GLY A 82 7.20 14.36 -14.25
N VAL A 83 7.44 14.21 -15.56
CA VAL A 83 8.18 13.08 -16.13
C VAL A 83 9.62 13.10 -15.62
N GLN A 84 10.15 11.92 -15.27
CA GLN A 84 11.49 11.77 -14.69
C GLN A 84 12.39 10.84 -15.51
N ALA A 85 11.86 10.17 -16.55
CA ALA A 85 12.65 9.38 -17.49
C ALA A 85 12.15 9.50 -18.93
N LEU A 86 13.06 9.42 -19.89
CA LEU A 86 12.77 9.46 -21.32
C LEU A 86 13.55 8.36 -22.05
N ARG A 87 12.94 7.78 -23.09
CA ARG A 87 13.57 6.82 -24.00
C ARG A 87 13.56 7.32 -25.43
N PHE A 88 14.69 7.19 -26.12
CA PHE A 88 14.93 7.66 -27.48
C PHE A 88 15.89 6.72 -28.24
N PRO A 89 15.77 6.53 -29.56
CA PRO A 89 14.70 7.00 -30.43
C PRO A 89 13.39 6.21 -30.29
N GLY A 90 13.41 5.14 -29.47
CA GLY A 90 12.27 4.32 -29.09
C GLY A 90 11.69 3.46 -30.22
N GLY A 91 11.13 2.30 -29.86
CA GLY A 91 10.36 1.43 -30.76
C GLY A 91 11.16 0.84 -31.91
N SER A 92 10.45 0.21 -32.84
CA SER A 92 11.05 -0.55 -33.95
C SER A 92 11.95 0.28 -34.87
N LEU A 93 11.69 1.59 -35.01
CA LEU A 93 12.56 2.46 -35.83
C LEU A 93 13.99 2.61 -35.25
N SER A 94 14.19 2.29 -33.98
CA SER A 94 15.52 2.33 -33.37
C SER A 94 16.49 1.31 -34.00
N ASP A 95 15.99 0.18 -34.48
CA ASP A 95 16.77 -0.88 -35.14
C ASP A 95 17.16 -0.57 -36.59
N GLU A 96 16.88 0.65 -37.04
CA GLU A 96 17.29 1.15 -38.34
C GLU A 96 17.74 2.60 -38.32
N TYR A 97 17.78 3.24 -37.15
CA TYR A 97 18.13 4.64 -36.98
C TYR A 97 19.65 4.84 -36.89
N HIS A 98 20.17 5.75 -37.70
CA HIS A 98 21.57 6.18 -37.70
C HIS A 98 21.67 7.58 -37.06
N TRP A 99 22.17 7.62 -35.81
CA TRP A 99 22.16 8.82 -34.97
C TRP A 99 22.98 9.98 -35.54
N SER A 100 24.09 9.69 -36.20
CA SER A 100 25.04 10.71 -36.69
C SER A 100 24.50 11.48 -37.89
N THR A 101 23.71 10.81 -38.73
CA THR A 101 23.05 11.40 -39.90
C THR A 101 21.61 11.78 -39.61
N ASN A 102 21.05 11.32 -38.49
CA ASN A 102 19.65 11.48 -38.14
C ASN A 102 18.71 10.93 -39.23
N THR A 103 19.05 9.76 -39.79
CA THR A 103 18.31 9.08 -40.86
C THR A 103 17.99 7.66 -40.45
N SER A 104 17.05 6.99 -41.14
CA SER A 104 16.88 5.54 -41.02
C SER A 104 17.18 4.86 -42.35
N ARG A 105 17.81 3.68 -42.30
CA ARG A 105 18.23 2.92 -43.48
C ARG A 105 18.92 3.82 -44.52
N ASN A 106 18.45 3.82 -45.76
CA ASN A 106 18.94 4.60 -46.89
C ASN A 106 18.14 5.88 -47.16
N ASN A 107 17.42 6.42 -46.17
CA ASN A 107 16.69 7.68 -46.32
C ASN A 107 17.64 8.80 -46.79
N THR A 108 17.17 9.61 -47.75
CA THR A 108 17.88 10.81 -48.24
C THR A 108 17.46 12.09 -47.52
N TRP A 109 16.70 11.96 -46.42
CA TRP A 109 16.14 13.04 -45.63
C TRP A 109 16.31 12.71 -44.14
N THR A 110 16.30 13.74 -43.28
CA THR A 110 16.54 13.59 -41.83
C THR A 110 15.25 13.65 -41.02
N TRP A 111 15.18 12.87 -39.96
CA TRP A 111 14.07 12.89 -39.00
C TRP A 111 13.90 14.24 -38.31
N ALA A 112 12.69 14.51 -37.82
CA ALA A 112 12.34 15.81 -37.25
C ALA A 112 13.06 16.09 -35.93
N THR A 113 13.21 15.07 -35.07
CA THR A 113 13.94 15.16 -33.81
C THR A 113 15.26 14.42 -33.90
N SER A 114 16.36 15.18 -33.85
CA SER A 114 17.72 14.65 -33.75
C SER A 114 18.08 14.28 -32.32
N PHE A 115 19.17 13.53 -32.15
CA PHE A 115 19.71 13.20 -30.83
C PHE A 115 20.03 14.44 -29.97
N ASP A 116 20.64 15.48 -30.55
CA ASP A 116 20.95 16.72 -29.81
C ASP A 116 19.67 17.49 -29.41
N ALA A 117 18.64 17.48 -30.28
CA ALA A 117 17.34 18.06 -29.96
C ALA A 117 16.66 17.28 -28.82
N PHE A 118 16.77 15.95 -28.85
CA PHE A 118 16.33 15.10 -27.75
C PHE A 118 17.07 15.42 -26.44
N ALA A 119 18.40 15.46 -26.50
CA ALA A 119 19.26 15.70 -25.34
C ALA A 119 18.99 17.06 -24.70
N SER A 120 18.72 18.10 -25.51
CA SER A 120 18.36 19.43 -25.02
C SER A 120 17.12 19.39 -24.10
N VAL A 121 16.08 18.66 -24.50
CA VAL A 121 14.87 18.50 -23.68
C VAL A 121 15.18 17.67 -22.44
N ALA A 122 15.83 16.51 -22.59
CA ALA A 122 16.11 15.60 -21.49
C ALA A 122 16.96 16.25 -20.38
N LEU A 123 17.99 17.04 -20.74
CA LEU A 123 18.82 17.76 -19.78
C LEU A 123 18.05 18.88 -19.08
N THR A 124 17.20 19.60 -19.83
CA THR A 124 16.37 20.69 -19.27
C THR A 124 15.36 20.15 -18.27
N THR A 125 14.72 19.02 -18.57
CA THR A 125 13.76 18.35 -17.68
C THR A 125 14.44 17.48 -16.61
N ARG A 126 15.77 17.35 -16.66
CA ARG A 126 16.59 16.50 -15.77
C ARG A 126 16.13 15.04 -15.75
N ALA A 127 15.64 14.56 -16.88
CA ALA A 127 15.18 13.19 -17.02
C ALA A 127 16.36 12.19 -16.97
N GLN A 128 16.12 11.01 -16.41
CA GLN A 128 16.96 9.85 -16.68
C GLN A 128 16.73 9.43 -18.15
N VAL A 129 17.79 9.03 -18.82
CA VAL A 129 17.73 8.77 -20.27
C VAL A 129 18.09 7.32 -20.56
N TYR A 130 17.21 6.68 -21.35
CA TYR A 130 17.46 5.42 -22.06
C TYR A 130 17.71 5.73 -23.54
N ILE A 131 18.85 5.30 -24.07
CA ILE A 131 19.16 5.39 -25.51
C ILE A 131 19.15 4.01 -26.13
N THR A 132 18.34 3.80 -27.17
CA THR A 132 18.30 2.55 -27.92
C THR A 132 19.26 2.60 -29.10
N ALA A 133 20.36 1.85 -29.01
CA ALA A 133 21.32 1.71 -30.08
C ALA A 133 20.78 0.76 -31.16
N ASN A 134 20.99 1.13 -32.42
CA ASN A 134 20.58 0.36 -33.58
C ASN A 134 21.30 -0.99 -33.62
N TYR A 135 20.56 -2.08 -33.36
CA TYR A 135 21.02 -3.44 -33.55
C TYR A 135 20.71 -3.92 -34.97
N GLY A 136 19.49 -3.71 -35.44
CA GLY A 136 19.00 -4.30 -36.70
C GLY A 136 19.86 -4.05 -37.94
N SER A 137 20.26 -2.81 -38.18
CA SER A 137 21.09 -2.41 -39.34
C SER A 137 22.39 -1.71 -38.97
N GLY A 138 22.59 -1.44 -37.68
CA GLY A 138 23.73 -0.73 -37.14
C GLY A 138 24.91 -1.65 -36.82
N THR A 139 25.88 -1.11 -36.10
CA THR A 139 27.05 -1.88 -35.62
C THR A 139 27.41 -1.50 -34.19
N ALA A 140 28.11 -2.40 -33.50
CA ALA A 140 28.69 -2.13 -32.18
C ALA A 140 29.61 -0.89 -32.18
N GLN A 141 30.31 -0.65 -33.30
CA GLN A 141 31.16 0.54 -33.46
C GLN A 141 30.33 1.82 -33.56
N GLU A 142 29.23 1.81 -34.31
CA GLU A 142 28.31 2.95 -34.40
C GLU A 142 27.73 3.31 -33.03
N ALA A 143 27.36 2.31 -32.23
CA ALA A 143 26.87 2.50 -30.87
C ALA A 143 27.96 3.08 -29.94
N ALA A 144 29.19 2.58 -30.02
CA ALA A 144 30.32 3.11 -29.26
C ALA A 144 30.68 4.55 -29.65
N ASP A 145 30.58 4.88 -30.95
CA ASP A 145 30.76 6.24 -31.45
C ASP A 145 29.65 7.17 -30.93
N TRP A 146 28.42 6.67 -30.78
CA TRP A 146 27.32 7.41 -30.15
C TRP A 146 27.62 7.70 -28.68
N VAL A 147 28.07 6.70 -27.91
CA VAL A 147 28.49 6.89 -26.51
C VAL A 147 29.61 7.93 -26.43
N ARG A 148 30.60 7.87 -27.32
CA ARG A 148 31.71 8.84 -27.35
C ARG A 148 31.19 10.24 -27.61
N TYR A 149 30.31 10.39 -28.59
CA TYR A 149 29.72 11.68 -28.90
C TYR A 149 28.89 12.21 -27.71
N SER A 150 28.01 11.38 -27.15
CA SER A 150 27.12 11.74 -26.06
C SER A 150 27.87 12.09 -24.77
N ASN A 151 28.74 11.21 -24.28
CA ASN A 151 29.31 11.35 -22.93
C ASN A 151 30.70 11.99 -22.93
N ILE A 152 31.51 11.78 -23.96
CA ILE A 152 32.87 12.34 -24.02
C ILE A 152 32.89 13.70 -24.73
N ALA A 153 32.31 13.79 -25.93
CA ALA A 153 32.37 15.02 -26.71
C ALA A 153 31.38 16.08 -26.22
N LYS A 154 30.16 15.67 -25.84
CA LYS A 154 29.09 16.57 -25.39
C LYS A 154 28.94 16.66 -23.88
N GLY A 155 29.42 15.68 -23.13
CA GLY A 155 29.28 15.64 -21.67
C GLY A 155 27.83 15.46 -21.19
N TYR A 156 26.96 14.83 -21.99
CA TYR A 156 25.56 14.60 -21.61
C TYR A 156 25.43 13.59 -20.47
N ASN A 157 26.41 12.69 -20.31
CA ASN A 157 26.46 11.67 -19.26
C ASN A 157 25.20 10.79 -19.21
N PHE A 158 24.65 10.42 -20.38
CA PHE A 158 23.52 9.51 -20.48
C PHE A 158 23.96 8.10 -20.10
N LYS A 159 23.22 7.51 -19.16
CA LYS A 159 23.66 6.35 -18.41
C LYS A 159 23.12 5.03 -18.93
N TYR A 160 21.86 4.96 -19.36
CA TYR A 160 21.23 3.70 -19.74
C TYR A 160 21.17 3.57 -21.26
N TRP A 161 21.77 2.49 -21.76
CA TRP A 161 21.85 2.20 -23.18
C TRP A 161 21.29 0.81 -23.46
N GLU A 162 20.37 0.73 -24.40
CA GLU A 162 19.73 -0.49 -24.87
C GLU A 162 20.40 -0.94 -26.16
N VAL A 163 20.55 -2.25 -26.36
CA VAL A 163 21.00 -2.80 -27.63
C VAL A 163 19.79 -3.38 -28.35
N GLY A 164 19.27 -2.62 -29.32
CA GLY A 164 18.11 -2.98 -30.12
C GLY A 164 16.76 -2.91 -29.38
N ASN A 165 15.70 -3.20 -30.14
CA ASN A 165 14.31 -3.16 -29.72
C ASN A 165 13.60 -4.47 -30.12
N GLU A 166 12.97 -5.16 -29.16
CA GLU A 166 12.15 -6.36 -29.45
C GLU A 166 12.77 -7.38 -30.43
N ASN A 167 14.09 -7.57 -30.42
CA ASN A 167 14.81 -8.30 -31.47
C ASN A 167 14.43 -9.80 -31.61
N TYR A 168 13.53 -10.29 -30.76
CA TYR A 168 12.85 -11.58 -30.89
C TYR A 168 11.73 -11.60 -31.94
N GLY A 169 11.21 -10.45 -32.36
CA GLY A 169 10.01 -10.33 -33.18
C GLY A 169 10.32 -10.28 -34.67
N SER A 170 9.58 -11.04 -35.47
CA SER A 170 9.74 -11.03 -36.94
C SER A 170 9.33 -9.71 -37.62
N TRP A 171 8.76 -8.78 -36.86
CA TRP A 171 8.42 -7.44 -37.31
C TRP A 171 9.60 -6.46 -37.21
N GLU A 172 10.64 -6.81 -36.46
CA GLU A 172 11.80 -5.95 -36.30
C GLU A 172 12.74 -6.03 -37.50
N TYR A 173 13.32 -4.89 -37.84
CA TYR A 173 14.30 -4.83 -38.91
C TYR A 173 15.59 -5.51 -38.46
N ASP A 174 16.05 -6.49 -39.22
CA ASP A 174 17.26 -7.26 -38.89
C ASP A 174 18.00 -7.65 -40.17
N THR A 175 19.26 -7.24 -40.28
CA THR A 175 20.13 -7.50 -41.43
C THR A 175 21.19 -8.55 -41.14
N HIS A 176 21.20 -9.14 -39.95
CA HIS A 176 22.13 -10.20 -39.61
C HIS A 176 21.87 -11.47 -40.42
N ALA A 177 22.90 -12.31 -40.56
CA ALA A 177 22.83 -13.54 -41.35
C ALA A 177 21.75 -14.51 -40.83
N ALA A 178 21.55 -14.58 -39.51
CA ALA A 178 20.42 -15.23 -38.89
C ALA A 178 19.57 -14.17 -38.18
N THR A 179 18.42 -13.85 -38.78
CA THR A 179 17.53 -12.79 -38.29
C THR A 179 16.73 -13.26 -37.08
N TRP A 180 16.52 -12.36 -36.13
CA TRP A 180 15.75 -12.57 -34.90
C TRP A 180 16.26 -13.76 -34.08
N ASP A 181 17.53 -14.11 -34.24
CA ASP A 181 18.16 -15.26 -33.58
C ASP A 181 18.76 -14.86 -32.22
N PRO A 182 18.34 -15.48 -31.10
CA PRO A 182 18.88 -15.16 -29.78
C PRO A 182 20.38 -15.43 -29.63
N TYR A 183 20.93 -16.41 -30.36
CA TYR A 183 22.38 -16.68 -30.32
C TYR A 183 23.16 -15.58 -31.03
N THR A 184 22.76 -15.21 -32.25
CA THR A 184 23.34 -14.11 -33.02
C THR A 184 23.25 -12.80 -32.24
N TYR A 185 22.10 -12.50 -31.64
CA TYR A 185 21.92 -11.35 -30.78
C TYR A 185 22.90 -11.35 -29.59
N ALA A 186 23.06 -12.47 -28.88
CA ALA A 186 23.98 -12.56 -27.75
C ALA A 186 25.45 -12.35 -28.14
N VAL A 187 25.87 -12.87 -29.29
CA VAL A 187 27.23 -12.67 -29.82
C VAL A 187 27.46 -11.20 -30.17
N SER A 188 26.53 -10.57 -30.88
CA SER A 188 26.58 -9.14 -31.18
C SER A 188 26.54 -8.30 -29.90
N PHE A 189 25.66 -8.61 -28.94
CA PHE A 189 25.54 -7.90 -27.68
C PHE A 189 26.87 -7.83 -26.91
N ARG A 190 27.66 -8.91 -26.91
CA ARG A 190 29.03 -8.92 -26.35
C ARG A 190 29.89 -7.84 -26.98
N ASP A 191 29.84 -7.66 -28.30
CA ASP A 191 30.62 -6.65 -29.02
C ASP A 191 30.14 -5.23 -28.68
N TYR A 192 28.82 -5.00 -28.64
CA TYR A 192 28.23 -3.72 -28.22
C TYR A 192 28.69 -3.34 -26.81
N VAL A 193 28.50 -4.22 -25.82
CA VAL A 193 28.93 -3.97 -24.43
C VAL A 193 30.42 -3.67 -24.35
N THR A 194 31.24 -4.44 -25.06
CA THR A 194 32.70 -4.30 -25.03
C THR A 194 33.12 -2.94 -25.58
N LEU A 195 32.65 -2.56 -26.77
CA LEU A 195 33.07 -1.31 -27.41
C LEU A 195 32.47 -0.08 -26.73
N MET A 196 31.20 -0.12 -26.31
CA MET A 196 30.55 1.00 -25.64
C MET A 196 31.17 1.28 -24.27
N LYS A 197 31.43 0.25 -23.45
CA LYS A 197 32.07 0.43 -22.14
C LYS A 197 33.56 0.75 -22.21
N ALA A 198 34.24 0.41 -23.31
CA ALA A 198 35.60 0.88 -23.55
C ALA A 198 35.68 2.41 -23.73
N VAL A 199 34.58 3.03 -24.20
CA VAL A 199 34.46 4.49 -24.30
C VAL A 199 34.09 5.11 -22.96
N ASP A 200 33.05 4.61 -22.32
CA ASP A 200 32.59 5.08 -21.02
C ASP A 200 32.20 3.90 -20.12
N PRO A 201 33.05 3.49 -19.17
CA PRO A 201 32.77 2.35 -18.31
C PRO A 201 31.65 2.62 -17.27
N SER A 202 31.17 3.86 -17.15
CA SER A 202 30.13 4.24 -16.18
C SER A 202 28.70 3.98 -16.68
N ILE A 203 28.53 3.77 -18.00
CA ILE A 203 27.22 3.46 -18.58
C ILE A 203 26.74 2.06 -18.16
N LYS A 204 25.44 1.87 -18.31
CA LYS A 204 24.71 0.62 -18.13
C LYS A 204 24.19 0.17 -19.50
N VAL A 205 24.43 -1.08 -19.86
CA VAL A 205 24.01 -1.64 -21.16
C VAL A 205 23.04 -2.80 -20.95
N GLY A 206 21.87 -2.73 -21.56
CA GLY A 206 20.79 -3.69 -21.37
C GLY A 206 20.44 -4.53 -22.59
N ALA A 207 19.97 -5.76 -22.33
CA ALA A 207 19.61 -6.75 -23.34
C ALA A 207 18.10 -6.99 -23.39
N VAL A 208 17.55 -7.23 -24.57
CA VAL A 208 16.12 -7.52 -24.80
C VAL A 208 15.75 -8.89 -24.25
N VAL A 209 14.70 -8.95 -23.43
CA VAL A 209 14.16 -10.19 -22.84
C VAL A 209 12.65 -10.29 -23.05
N THR A 210 12.15 -11.51 -22.92
CA THR A 210 10.72 -11.83 -22.92
C THR A 210 10.40 -12.88 -21.86
N THR A 211 9.16 -12.90 -21.39
CA THR A 211 8.68 -13.89 -20.42
C THR A 211 8.43 -15.24 -21.11
N GLY A 212 8.64 -16.33 -20.37
CA GLY A 212 8.46 -17.70 -20.87
C GLY A 212 9.69 -18.26 -21.59
N GLU A 213 10.11 -19.47 -21.19
CA GLU A 213 11.36 -20.09 -21.66
C GLU A 213 11.29 -20.59 -23.11
N ASP A 214 10.08 -20.76 -23.65
CA ASP A 214 9.83 -21.21 -25.03
C ASP A 214 9.11 -20.15 -25.88
N SER A 215 9.08 -18.90 -25.41
CA SER A 215 8.58 -17.77 -26.17
C SER A 215 9.57 -17.38 -27.28
N TYR A 216 9.04 -17.08 -28.47
CA TYR A 216 9.82 -16.66 -29.65
C TYR A 216 10.94 -17.64 -30.04
N ILE A 217 10.57 -18.91 -30.29
CA ILE A 217 11.47 -19.89 -30.89
C ILE A 217 11.62 -19.58 -32.38
N ASN A 218 12.66 -18.82 -32.72
CA ASN A 218 12.94 -18.40 -34.10
C ASN A 218 13.86 -19.38 -34.85
N ASN A 219 14.69 -20.13 -34.13
CA ASN A 219 15.43 -21.28 -34.65
C ASN A 219 15.74 -22.30 -33.53
N THR A 220 16.33 -23.43 -33.90
CA THR A 220 16.71 -24.52 -32.97
C THR A 220 18.17 -24.95 -33.15
N ASN A 221 18.99 -24.13 -33.82
CA ASN A 221 20.42 -24.43 -34.03
C ASN A 221 21.21 -24.34 -32.72
N HIS A 222 20.72 -23.52 -31.79
CA HIS A 222 21.25 -23.39 -30.45
C HIS A 222 20.11 -23.58 -29.44
N SER A 223 20.42 -24.28 -28.36
CA SER A 223 19.48 -24.55 -27.27
C SER A 223 20.12 -24.26 -25.93
N ALA A 224 19.33 -23.92 -24.92
CA ALA A 224 19.78 -23.75 -23.55
C ALA A 224 19.20 -24.84 -22.65
N VAL A 225 20.04 -25.46 -21.81
CA VAL A 225 19.58 -26.35 -20.75
C VAL A 225 19.36 -25.52 -19.49
N ASN A 226 18.14 -25.50 -18.97
CA ASN A 226 17.83 -24.85 -17.70
C ASN A 226 18.57 -25.61 -16.56
N PRO A 227 19.50 -24.98 -15.82
CA PRO A 227 20.28 -25.67 -14.80
C PRO A 227 19.46 -26.13 -13.58
N ARG A 228 18.30 -25.51 -13.32
CA ARG A 228 17.40 -25.85 -12.22
C ARG A 228 16.49 -27.03 -12.58
N THR A 229 16.03 -27.14 -13.82
CA THR A 229 15.05 -28.17 -14.22
C THR A 229 15.63 -29.31 -15.07
N GLY A 230 16.82 -29.12 -15.65
CA GLY A 230 17.44 -30.05 -16.60
C GLY A 230 16.76 -30.09 -17.98
N ARG A 231 15.76 -29.24 -18.23
CA ARG A 231 15.02 -29.21 -19.50
C ARG A 231 15.76 -28.36 -20.53
N THR A 232 15.64 -28.75 -21.79
CA THR A 232 16.18 -28.01 -22.93
C THR A 232 15.11 -27.07 -23.49
N HIS A 233 15.49 -25.82 -23.71
CA HIS A 233 14.65 -24.74 -24.23
C HIS A 233 15.29 -24.09 -25.45
N ASN A 234 14.46 -23.63 -26.38
CA ASN A 234 14.89 -22.94 -27.61
C ASN A 234 14.31 -21.52 -27.72
N GLY A 235 13.58 -21.04 -26.69
CA GLY A 235 13.04 -19.69 -26.71
C GLY A 235 14.12 -18.62 -26.58
N TRP A 236 13.72 -17.39 -26.88
CA TRP A 236 14.62 -16.22 -26.96
C TRP A 236 15.46 -16.04 -25.69
N THR A 237 14.81 -15.84 -24.55
CA THR A 237 15.49 -15.44 -23.31
C THR A 237 16.47 -16.52 -22.80
N PRO A 238 16.11 -17.82 -22.74
CA PRO A 238 17.06 -18.87 -22.34
C PRO A 238 18.31 -18.95 -23.21
N VAL A 239 18.14 -19.00 -24.54
CA VAL A 239 19.27 -19.16 -25.47
C VAL A 239 20.18 -17.93 -25.40
N MET A 240 19.60 -16.73 -25.38
CA MET A 240 20.34 -15.49 -25.26
C MET A 240 21.14 -15.44 -23.95
N LEU A 241 20.51 -15.67 -22.80
CA LEU A 241 21.19 -15.60 -21.50
C LEU A 241 22.25 -16.68 -21.31
N ALA A 242 21.98 -17.92 -21.73
CA ALA A 242 22.96 -19.00 -21.67
C ALA A 242 24.18 -18.72 -22.55
N THR A 243 23.97 -18.10 -23.72
CA THR A 243 25.04 -17.69 -24.62
C THR A 243 25.83 -16.52 -24.04
N LEU A 244 25.19 -15.50 -23.46
CA LEU A 244 25.91 -14.42 -22.77
C LEU A 244 26.80 -14.95 -21.64
N LYS A 245 26.28 -15.89 -20.85
CA LYS A 245 27.08 -16.54 -19.80
C LYS A 245 28.29 -17.28 -20.34
N SER A 246 28.15 -18.01 -21.45
CA SER A 246 29.29 -18.72 -22.07
C SER A 246 30.34 -17.76 -22.64
N LEU A 247 29.92 -16.56 -23.07
CA LEU A 247 30.77 -15.47 -23.52
C LEU A 247 31.37 -14.63 -22.37
N GLY A 248 31.01 -14.91 -21.11
CA GLY A 248 31.47 -14.14 -19.94
C GLY A 248 30.88 -12.73 -19.85
N VAL A 249 29.72 -12.50 -20.47
CA VAL A 249 29.01 -11.21 -20.46
C VAL A 249 27.78 -11.28 -19.57
N THR A 250 27.48 -10.20 -18.87
CA THR A 250 26.24 -10.03 -18.10
C THR A 250 25.69 -8.65 -18.43
N PRO A 251 24.43 -8.54 -18.89
CA PRO A 251 23.81 -7.24 -19.11
C PRO A 251 23.62 -6.51 -17.78
N ASP A 252 23.67 -5.18 -17.77
CA ASP A 252 23.39 -4.42 -16.55
C ASP A 252 21.89 -4.42 -16.22
N PHE A 253 21.04 -4.51 -17.25
CA PHE A 253 19.59 -4.56 -17.11
C PHE A 253 18.94 -5.37 -18.23
N ALA A 254 17.74 -5.88 -17.97
CA ALA A 254 16.92 -6.62 -18.90
C ALA A 254 15.75 -5.74 -19.38
N ILE A 255 15.65 -5.57 -20.69
CA ILE A 255 14.70 -4.71 -21.39
C ILE A 255 13.44 -5.54 -21.65
N TYR A 256 12.34 -5.20 -20.98
CA TYR A 256 11.07 -5.91 -21.12
C TYR A 256 9.98 -4.98 -21.66
N HIS A 257 9.25 -5.44 -22.66
CA HIS A 257 8.10 -4.73 -23.22
C HIS A 257 6.83 -5.49 -22.89
N ARG A 258 5.75 -4.74 -22.61
CA ARG A 258 4.48 -5.35 -22.22
C ARG A 258 3.28 -4.60 -22.77
N TYR A 259 2.46 -5.33 -23.50
CA TYR A 259 1.15 -4.88 -23.99
C TYR A 259 0.12 -5.95 -23.67
N GLU A 260 -1.06 -5.56 -23.17
CA GLU A 260 -2.01 -6.52 -22.59
C GLU A 260 -2.91 -7.20 -23.61
N GLN A 261 -3.17 -6.52 -24.72
CA GLN A 261 -4.23 -6.93 -25.65
C GLN A 261 -3.72 -7.02 -27.07
N ALA A 262 -4.35 -7.93 -27.81
CA ALA A 262 -4.24 -8.01 -29.24
C ALA A 262 -5.16 -7.00 -29.93
N PRO A 263 -4.76 -6.49 -31.11
CA PRO A 263 -5.61 -5.60 -31.88
C PRO A 263 -6.93 -6.25 -32.25
N GLY A 264 -8.03 -5.51 -32.10
CA GLY A 264 -9.39 -6.02 -32.31
C GLY A 264 -9.95 -6.83 -31.15
N GLN A 265 -9.17 -7.11 -30.10
CA GLN A 265 -9.59 -7.84 -28.90
C GLN A 265 -9.66 -6.94 -27.65
N GLU A 266 -9.61 -5.63 -27.82
CA GLU A 266 -9.66 -4.67 -26.73
C GLU A 266 -10.97 -4.79 -25.93
N SER A 267 -10.85 -4.76 -24.62
CA SER A 267 -11.94 -4.86 -23.65
C SER A 267 -11.60 -4.09 -22.39
N ASP A 268 -12.46 -3.14 -22.00
CA ASP A 268 -12.21 -2.28 -20.84
C ASP A 268 -12.10 -3.08 -19.54
N SER A 269 -12.97 -4.07 -19.36
CA SER A 269 -12.98 -4.89 -18.15
C SER A 269 -11.77 -5.80 -18.05
N LEU A 270 -11.27 -6.34 -19.16
CA LEU A 270 -10.06 -7.15 -19.18
C LEU A 270 -8.82 -6.29 -18.91
N LEU A 271 -8.71 -5.14 -19.59
CA LEU A 271 -7.58 -4.24 -19.42
C LEU A 271 -7.47 -3.73 -17.97
N LEU A 272 -8.58 -3.31 -17.36
CA LEU A 272 -8.57 -2.84 -15.98
C LEU A 272 -8.31 -3.95 -14.95
N GLN A 273 -8.25 -5.21 -15.37
CA GLN A 273 -7.93 -6.35 -14.49
C GLN A 273 -6.53 -6.94 -14.77
N SER A 274 -5.83 -6.48 -15.80
CA SER A 274 -4.60 -7.13 -16.26
C SER A 274 -3.36 -6.71 -15.47
N ALA A 275 -3.28 -5.47 -14.99
CA ALA A 275 -2.12 -4.94 -14.24
C ALA A 275 -1.78 -5.78 -12.99
N LYS A 276 -2.74 -6.53 -12.42
CA LYS A 276 -2.48 -7.41 -11.25
C LYS A 276 -1.44 -8.50 -11.50
N SER A 277 -1.08 -8.79 -12.75
CA SER A 277 -0.08 -9.81 -13.11
C SER A 277 1.36 -9.30 -13.18
N TRP A 278 1.65 -8.01 -12.95
CA TRP A 278 3.04 -7.50 -12.88
C TRP A 278 3.99 -8.34 -12.00
N PRO A 279 3.56 -8.82 -10.80
CA PRO A 279 4.40 -9.72 -10.01
C PRO A 279 4.76 -11.04 -10.69
N ASN A 280 3.90 -11.56 -11.58
CA ASN A 280 4.17 -12.80 -12.32
C ASN A 280 5.32 -12.61 -13.31
N ASP A 281 5.33 -11.48 -14.03
CA ASP A 281 6.38 -11.19 -15.01
C ASP A 281 7.72 -10.93 -14.31
N ALA A 282 7.71 -10.16 -13.22
CA ALA A 282 8.90 -9.94 -12.40
C ALA A 282 9.49 -11.27 -11.91
N ALA A 283 8.66 -12.15 -11.32
CA ALA A 283 9.09 -13.45 -10.86
C ALA A 283 9.61 -14.34 -12.01
N ASN A 284 8.94 -14.33 -13.17
CA ASN A 284 9.35 -15.09 -14.34
C ASN A 284 10.73 -14.65 -14.85
N LEU A 285 10.92 -13.35 -15.11
CA LEU A 285 12.17 -12.82 -15.63
C LEU A 285 13.31 -12.99 -14.63
N ARG A 286 13.07 -12.74 -13.34
CA ARG A 286 14.09 -12.96 -12.30
C ARG A 286 14.48 -14.43 -12.18
N GLN A 287 13.53 -15.35 -12.32
CA GLN A 287 13.83 -16.78 -12.34
C GLN A 287 14.70 -17.14 -13.55
N GLN A 288 14.36 -16.64 -14.75
CA GLN A 288 15.18 -16.88 -15.95
C GLN A 288 16.60 -16.31 -15.78
N LEU A 289 16.75 -15.08 -15.28
CA LEU A 289 18.07 -14.49 -14.98
C LEU A 289 18.86 -15.34 -13.98
N THR A 290 18.21 -15.82 -12.92
CA THR A 290 18.84 -16.67 -11.90
C THR A 290 19.26 -18.02 -12.49
N ASP A 291 18.39 -18.68 -13.25
CA ASP A 291 18.63 -19.99 -13.84
C ASP A 291 19.80 -19.92 -14.85
N TYR A 292 19.77 -18.94 -15.76
CA TYR A 292 20.71 -18.91 -16.89
C TYR A 292 22.00 -18.14 -16.58
N LEU A 293 21.99 -17.10 -15.74
CA LEU A 293 23.19 -16.33 -15.38
C LEU A 293 23.77 -16.70 -14.01
N GLY A 294 23.03 -17.42 -13.15
CA GLY A 294 23.47 -17.74 -11.79
C GLY A 294 23.59 -16.49 -10.92
N ALA A 295 24.63 -16.43 -10.08
CA ALA A 295 24.86 -15.31 -9.16
C ALA A 295 25.03 -13.95 -9.87
N ALA A 296 25.56 -13.92 -11.10
CA ALA A 296 25.66 -12.68 -11.87
C ALA A 296 24.27 -12.11 -12.22
N GLY A 297 23.27 -12.98 -12.35
CA GLY A 297 21.88 -12.61 -12.66
C GLY A 297 21.21 -11.76 -11.57
N SER A 298 21.67 -11.81 -10.31
CA SER A 298 21.05 -11.04 -9.22
C SER A 298 21.23 -9.53 -9.35
N ASN A 299 22.26 -9.09 -10.08
CA ASN A 299 22.59 -7.68 -10.26
C ASN A 299 21.98 -7.07 -11.53
N VAL A 300 21.34 -7.89 -12.37
CA VAL A 300 20.65 -7.42 -13.58
C VAL A 300 19.35 -6.75 -13.14
N GLU A 301 19.21 -5.45 -13.40
CA GLU A 301 17.96 -4.75 -13.14
C GLU A 301 16.87 -5.19 -14.13
N LEU A 302 15.62 -5.24 -13.69
CA LEU A 302 14.49 -5.40 -14.61
C LEU A 302 13.92 -4.01 -14.93
N VAL A 303 13.78 -3.68 -16.21
CA VAL A 303 13.21 -2.40 -16.64
C VAL A 303 12.14 -2.63 -17.70
N VAL A 304 11.05 -1.85 -17.60
CA VAL A 304 10.00 -1.83 -18.63
C VAL A 304 10.14 -0.57 -19.45
N THR A 305 10.55 -0.74 -20.70
CA THR A 305 10.90 0.35 -21.60
C THR A 305 9.82 0.63 -22.62
N GLU A 306 8.82 -0.25 -22.73
CA GLU A 306 7.55 0.01 -23.41
C GLU A 306 6.38 -0.63 -22.69
N HIS A 307 5.31 0.17 -22.53
CA HIS A 307 4.06 -0.28 -21.98
C HIS A 307 2.88 0.57 -22.49
N ASN A 308 1.85 -0.08 -23.01
CA ASN A 308 0.52 0.49 -23.29
C ASN A 308 -0.51 -0.67 -23.37
N SER A 309 -1.76 -0.40 -23.72
CA SER A 309 -2.84 -1.39 -23.67
C SER A 309 -2.85 -2.41 -24.81
N VAL A 310 -2.32 -2.09 -26.01
CA VAL A 310 -2.41 -2.93 -27.22
C VAL A 310 -1.14 -2.82 -28.07
N TYR A 311 -0.64 -3.95 -28.61
CA TYR A 311 0.68 -3.97 -29.27
C TYR A 311 0.72 -3.51 -30.74
N SER A 312 -0.42 -3.41 -31.43
CA SER A 312 -0.53 -2.77 -32.75
C SER A 312 -1.96 -2.28 -33.03
N ASN A 313 -2.16 -1.52 -34.11
CA ASN A 313 -3.45 -1.00 -34.59
C ASN A 313 -4.35 -0.46 -33.45
N PRO A 314 -3.93 0.61 -32.76
CA PRO A 314 -4.63 1.12 -31.59
C PRO A 314 -6.07 1.53 -31.94
N GLY A 315 -7.04 1.02 -31.18
CA GLY A 315 -8.44 1.47 -31.22
C GLY A 315 -8.74 2.57 -30.20
N LYS A 316 -10.01 3.01 -30.11
CA LYS A 316 -10.44 4.10 -29.22
C LYS A 316 -10.06 3.91 -27.76
N GLN A 317 -9.86 2.67 -27.30
CA GLN A 317 -9.50 2.44 -25.91
C GLN A 317 -8.25 3.23 -25.52
N THR A 318 -7.24 3.34 -26.40
CA THR A 318 -5.94 3.97 -26.08
C THR A 318 -6.03 5.48 -25.83
N THR A 319 -7.01 6.17 -26.41
CA THR A 319 -7.17 7.63 -26.29
C THR A 319 -8.24 8.05 -25.29
N ASN A 320 -8.96 7.09 -24.69
CA ASN A 320 -10.02 7.36 -23.73
C ASN A 320 -9.61 7.00 -22.29
N LEU A 321 -10.45 7.40 -21.33
CA LEU A 321 -10.18 7.37 -19.90
C LEU A 321 -9.67 6.02 -19.37
N VAL A 322 -10.19 4.91 -19.91
CA VAL A 322 -9.84 3.56 -19.48
C VAL A 322 -8.34 3.29 -19.61
N ASN A 323 -7.68 3.78 -20.67
CA ASN A 323 -6.24 3.61 -20.82
C ASN A 323 -5.45 4.40 -19.77
N GLY A 324 -5.93 5.59 -19.40
CA GLY A 324 -5.36 6.37 -18.31
C GLY A 324 -5.51 5.67 -16.96
N LEU A 325 -6.68 5.09 -16.67
CA LEU A 325 -6.89 4.31 -15.44
C LEU A 325 -6.00 3.06 -15.40
N PHE A 326 -5.84 2.38 -16.54
CA PHE A 326 -4.92 1.26 -16.69
C PHE A 326 -3.47 1.69 -16.43
N MET A 327 -3.03 2.84 -16.94
CA MET A 327 -1.69 3.38 -16.67
C MET A 327 -1.44 3.58 -15.17
N ALA A 328 -2.39 4.19 -14.44
CA ALA A 328 -2.28 4.33 -12.98
C ALA A 328 -2.23 2.97 -12.26
N ASP A 329 -3.02 1.99 -12.72
CA ASP A 329 -3.07 0.67 -12.10
C ASP A 329 -1.77 -0.11 -12.35
N SER A 330 -1.24 -0.04 -13.57
CA SER A 330 0.07 -0.60 -13.92
C SER A 330 1.20 0.02 -13.11
N LEU A 331 1.23 1.34 -12.96
CA LEU A 331 2.22 2.00 -12.11
C LEU A 331 2.08 1.54 -10.64
N GLY A 332 0.86 1.48 -10.11
CA GLY A 332 0.61 1.02 -8.73
C GLY A 332 1.07 -0.42 -8.48
N GLN A 333 0.84 -1.32 -9.44
CA GLN A 333 1.24 -2.72 -9.33
C GLN A 333 2.74 -2.93 -9.53
N ILE A 334 3.35 -2.29 -10.54
CA ILE A 334 4.78 -2.48 -10.82
C ILE A 334 5.66 -1.96 -9.67
N LEU A 335 5.21 -0.90 -8.97
CA LEU A 335 5.88 -0.39 -7.76
C LEU A 335 5.94 -1.39 -6.59
N LYS A 336 5.16 -2.47 -6.65
CA LYS A 336 5.19 -3.57 -5.66
C LYS A 336 6.16 -4.69 -6.06
N THR A 337 6.88 -4.52 -7.16
CA THR A 337 7.82 -5.50 -7.72
C THR A 337 9.25 -4.96 -7.69
N GLU A 338 10.19 -5.73 -8.23
CA GLU A 338 11.60 -5.32 -8.28
C GLU A 338 11.98 -4.52 -9.53
N PHE A 339 11.05 -4.36 -10.49
CA PHE A 339 11.28 -3.52 -11.66
C PHE A 339 11.76 -2.13 -11.22
N LYS A 340 12.60 -1.51 -12.05
CA LYS A 340 13.21 -0.21 -11.75
C LYS A 340 12.73 0.91 -12.65
N ALA A 341 12.08 0.60 -13.76
CA ALA A 341 11.56 1.59 -14.68
C ALA A 341 10.26 1.13 -15.32
N LEU A 342 9.42 2.11 -15.65
CA LEU A 342 8.20 1.96 -16.44
C LEU A 342 8.12 3.15 -17.40
N LEU A 343 8.25 2.88 -18.69
CA LEU A 343 8.18 3.88 -19.74
C LEU A 343 6.94 3.64 -20.59
N TRP A 344 6.02 4.60 -20.56
CA TRP A 344 4.79 4.53 -21.34
C TRP A 344 5.08 4.75 -22.83
N TRP A 345 4.52 3.91 -23.69
CA TRP A 345 4.58 4.09 -25.15
C TRP A 345 3.30 4.81 -25.61
N ASP A 346 3.30 6.06 -26.07
CA ASP A 346 4.42 7.01 -26.25
C ASP A 346 3.95 8.48 -26.06
N LEU A 347 4.82 9.47 -26.32
CA LEU A 347 4.48 10.90 -26.17
C LEU A 347 3.48 11.38 -27.24
N ARG A 348 3.84 11.22 -28.52
CA ARG A 348 3.07 11.63 -29.69
C ARG A 348 3.28 10.62 -30.81
N ASN A 349 2.18 10.10 -31.33
CA ASN A 349 2.18 9.18 -32.44
C ASN A 349 1.23 9.71 -33.54
N GLY A 350 0.30 8.88 -34.03
CA GLY A 350 -0.70 9.25 -35.02
C GLY A 350 -2.08 8.71 -34.69
N GLN A 351 -3.11 9.47 -35.07
CA GLN A 351 -4.50 9.08 -34.89
C GLN A 351 -4.95 8.07 -35.96
N GLU A 352 -5.51 6.95 -35.52
CA GLU A 352 -6.02 5.88 -36.37
C GLU A 352 -7.54 5.71 -36.19
N ASN A 353 -8.30 5.92 -37.28
CA ASN A 353 -9.77 5.96 -37.24
C ASN A 353 -10.45 4.61 -37.52
N ASN A 354 -9.70 3.62 -38.02
CA ASN A 354 -10.28 2.41 -38.63
C ASN A 354 -10.08 1.12 -37.82
N ASN A 355 -9.55 1.22 -36.59
CA ASN A 355 -9.30 0.08 -35.70
C ASN A 355 -10.50 -0.17 -34.78
N ASN A 356 -10.31 -0.84 -33.64
CA ASN A 356 -11.40 -1.18 -32.74
C ASN A 356 -12.00 0.05 -32.05
N ASN A 357 -13.07 0.57 -32.64
CA ASN A 357 -13.86 1.69 -32.13
C ASN A 357 -15.24 1.25 -31.61
N SER A 358 -15.36 -0.01 -31.17
CA SER A 358 -16.61 -0.60 -30.70
C SER A 358 -17.36 0.26 -29.68
N SER A 359 -18.69 0.28 -29.76
CA SER A 359 -19.57 0.94 -28.77
C SER A 359 -19.51 0.28 -27.39
N SER A 360 -18.97 -0.94 -27.28
CA SER A 360 -18.71 -1.61 -26.00
C SER A 360 -17.54 -1.01 -25.22
N LEU A 361 -16.68 -0.24 -25.87
CA LEU A 361 -15.54 0.45 -25.24
C LEU A 361 -15.96 1.85 -24.79
N TYR A 362 -15.50 2.26 -23.63
CA TYR A 362 -15.77 3.58 -23.06
C TYR A 362 -15.22 4.70 -23.93
N GLY A 363 -15.91 5.84 -23.86
CA GLY A 363 -15.38 7.12 -24.29
C GLY A 363 -15.88 7.56 -25.66
N TRP A 364 -15.69 8.84 -25.90
CA TRP A 364 -16.29 9.58 -27.00
C TRP A 364 -15.30 9.88 -28.13
N ARG A 365 -13.99 9.69 -27.91
CA ARG A 365 -12.99 9.74 -28.98
C ARG A 365 -13.12 8.45 -29.78
N LEU A 366 -13.40 8.55 -31.07
CA LEU A 366 -13.65 7.41 -31.97
C LEU A 366 -12.42 7.09 -32.83
N TYR A 367 -11.24 7.15 -32.24
CA TYR A 367 -9.95 6.87 -32.87
C TYR A 367 -8.96 6.38 -31.82
N GLY A 368 -8.02 5.52 -32.22
CA GLY A 368 -6.85 5.21 -31.42
C GLY A 368 -5.68 6.12 -31.74
N ASP A 369 -4.72 6.13 -30.83
CA ASP A 369 -3.41 6.78 -30.93
C ASP A 369 -2.56 6.17 -29.80
N TYR A 370 -1.26 5.94 -30.03
CA TYR A 370 -0.34 5.53 -28.96
C TYR A 370 0.09 6.69 -28.09
N GLY A 371 0.09 7.89 -28.65
CA GLY A 371 0.49 9.11 -27.97
C GLY A 371 -0.39 9.37 -26.77
N ILE A 372 0.19 9.91 -25.70
CA ILE A 372 -0.58 10.58 -24.65
C ILE A 372 -1.00 12.00 -25.05
N LEU A 373 -0.41 12.50 -26.15
CA LEU A 373 -0.74 13.73 -26.85
C LEU A 373 -1.03 13.40 -28.31
N SER A 374 -2.01 14.08 -28.91
CA SER A 374 -2.21 14.06 -30.36
C SER A 374 -1.03 14.71 -31.10
N PRO A 375 -0.92 14.54 -32.43
CA PRO A 375 0.06 15.28 -33.23
C PRO A 375 -0.03 16.80 -33.07
N GLN A 376 -1.22 17.34 -32.80
CA GLN A 376 -1.47 18.76 -32.52
C GLN A 376 -1.32 19.13 -31.03
N SER A 377 -0.77 18.23 -30.21
CA SER A 377 -0.58 18.39 -28.77
C SER A 377 -1.88 18.51 -27.97
N VAL A 378 -2.99 17.94 -28.46
CA VAL A 378 -4.21 17.77 -27.66
C VAL A 378 -3.95 16.68 -26.62
N ARG A 379 -4.27 16.95 -25.36
CA ARG A 379 -4.01 16.05 -24.23
C ARG A 379 -5.07 14.96 -24.14
N TYR A 380 -4.65 13.71 -24.03
CA TYR A 380 -5.56 12.59 -23.75
C TYR A 380 -5.62 12.27 -22.25
N PRO A 381 -6.60 11.48 -21.78
CA PRO A 381 -6.72 11.10 -20.37
C PRO A 381 -5.42 10.57 -19.74
N SER A 382 -4.63 9.78 -20.48
CA SER A 382 -3.34 9.29 -19.99
C SER A 382 -2.37 10.42 -19.59
N PHE A 383 -2.35 11.55 -20.30
CA PHE A 383 -1.58 12.74 -19.89
C PHE A 383 -1.96 13.21 -18.49
N TYR A 384 -3.26 13.35 -18.23
CA TYR A 384 -3.76 13.85 -16.96
C TYR A 384 -3.56 12.83 -15.84
N ILE A 385 -3.66 11.53 -16.11
CA ILE A 385 -3.35 10.53 -15.10
C ILE A 385 -1.85 10.52 -14.79
N ILE A 386 -0.94 10.66 -15.78
CA ILE A 386 0.50 10.79 -15.51
C ILE A 386 0.76 12.03 -14.64
N LYS A 387 0.10 13.16 -14.95
CA LYS A 387 0.10 14.36 -14.10
C LYS A 387 -0.40 14.06 -12.69
N LEU A 388 -1.49 13.29 -12.53
CA LEU A 388 -2.03 12.89 -11.23
C LEU A 388 -1.02 12.10 -10.40
N MET A 389 -0.20 11.25 -11.03
CA MET A 389 0.78 10.41 -10.33
C MET A 389 1.82 11.22 -9.54
N ARG A 390 2.00 12.53 -9.84
CA ARG A 390 2.84 13.44 -9.04
C ARG A 390 2.40 13.60 -7.59
N TYR A 391 1.09 13.51 -7.38
CA TYR A 391 0.50 13.57 -6.05
C TYR A 391 0.60 12.23 -5.36
N PHE A 392 0.70 11.12 -6.10
CA PHE A 392 0.82 9.78 -5.53
C PHE A 392 2.24 9.52 -5.02
N ALA A 393 3.21 9.39 -5.92
CA ALA A 393 4.58 9.00 -5.56
C ALA A 393 5.59 9.62 -6.51
N ARG A 394 6.84 9.73 -6.06
CA ARG A 394 8.01 10.21 -6.81
C ARG A 394 9.28 9.49 -6.39
N GLY A 395 10.31 9.60 -7.21
CA GLY A 395 11.65 9.11 -6.86
C GLY A 395 12.09 9.59 -5.47
N GLY A 396 12.49 8.66 -4.61
CA GLY A 396 12.87 8.92 -3.22
C GLY A 396 11.74 8.71 -2.19
N ASP A 397 10.49 8.54 -2.62
CA ASP A 397 9.40 8.09 -1.77
C ASP A 397 9.49 6.58 -1.51
N THR A 398 8.65 6.06 -0.63
CA THR A 398 8.65 4.64 -0.24
C THR A 398 7.26 4.04 -0.38
N VAL A 399 7.15 2.92 -1.08
CA VAL A 399 5.89 2.17 -1.23
C VAL A 399 5.56 1.47 0.09
N VAL A 400 4.30 1.54 0.52
CA VAL A 400 3.81 0.88 1.74
C VAL A 400 2.60 0.01 1.45
N ARG A 401 2.37 -1.00 2.30
CA ARG A 401 1.32 -1.99 2.07
C ARG A 401 -0.08 -1.37 2.19
N ALA A 402 -0.88 -1.49 1.14
CA ALA A 402 -2.31 -1.21 1.13
C ALA A 402 -3.12 -2.36 0.52
N THR A 403 -4.34 -2.58 1.01
CA THR A 403 -5.26 -3.62 0.53
C THR A 403 -6.68 -3.10 0.48
N SER A 404 -7.46 -3.57 -0.49
CA SER A 404 -8.90 -3.34 -0.64
C SER A 404 -9.57 -4.70 -0.71
N ASP A 405 -10.74 -4.85 -0.07
CA ASP A 405 -11.58 -6.05 -0.18
C ASP A 405 -12.47 -6.05 -1.45
N ASN A 406 -12.49 -4.94 -2.18
CA ASN A 406 -13.29 -4.76 -3.39
C ASN A 406 -12.41 -4.84 -4.65
N PRO A 407 -12.61 -5.83 -5.53
CA PRO A 407 -11.78 -6.04 -6.72
C PRO A 407 -11.93 -4.95 -7.80
N LEU A 408 -12.97 -4.10 -7.70
CA LEU A 408 -13.18 -2.95 -8.60
C LEU A 408 -12.64 -1.64 -8.01
N LEU A 409 -12.14 -1.63 -6.77
CA LEU A 409 -11.51 -0.48 -6.15
C LEU A 409 -10.06 -0.82 -5.78
N ALA A 410 -9.13 -0.57 -6.69
CA ALA A 410 -7.71 -0.80 -6.45
C ALA A 410 -7.16 0.29 -5.52
N VAL A 411 -6.20 -0.08 -4.65
CA VAL A 411 -5.51 0.83 -3.73
C VAL A 411 -4.01 0.58 -3.70
N TYR A 412 -3.25 1.66 -3.74
CA TYR A 412 -1.81 1.69 -3.58
C TYR A 412 -1.44 2.83 -2.62
N ALA A 413 -0.38 2.67 -1.84
CA ALA A 413 0.02 3.69 -0.88
C ALA A 413 1.54 3.93 -0.91
N ALA A 414 1.93 5.19 -0.70
CA ALA A 414 3.32 5.59 -0.60
C ALA A 414 3.51 6.57 0.57
N LYS A 415 4.60 6.40 1.31
CA LYS A 415 5.10 7.38 2.25
C LYS A 415 6.03 8.33 1.50
N ARG A 416 5.64 9.59 1.46
CA ARG A 416 6.39 10.67 0.81
C ARG A 416 7.62 11.03 1.64
N ALA A 417 8.67 11.53 1.00
CA ALA A 417 9.90 11.95 1.67
C ALA A 417 9.69 13.05 2.74
N ASN A 418 8.63 13.86 2.60
CA ASN A 418 8.24 14.88 3.58
C ASN A 418 7.44 14.34 4.78
N GLY A 419 7.23 13.02 4.85
CA GLY A 419 6.48 12.36 5.92
C GLY A 419 4.99 12.17 5.66
N SER A 420 4.41 12.79 4.61
CA SER A 420 3.02 12.56 4.21
C SER A 420 2.79 11.13 3.75
N LEU A 421 1.56 10.63 3.93
CA LEU A 421 1.08 9.37 3.37
C LEU A 421 0.11 9.66 2.24
N THR A 422 0.33 9.07 1.07
CA THR A 422 -0.53 9.25 -0.12
C THR A 422 -1.11 7.91 -0.55
N LEU A 423 -2.38 7.93 -0.95
CA LEU A 423 -3.11 6.74 -1.38
C LEU A 423 -3.62 6.98 -2.81
N LEU A 424 -3.21 6.15 -3.76
CA LEU A 424 -3.79 6.08 -5.10
C LEU A 424 -4.94 5.09 -5.10
N LEU A 425 -6.13 5.56 -5.47
CA LEU A 425 -7.35 4.79 -5.58
C LEU A 425 -7.85 4.82 -7.01
N ILE A 426 -8.27 3.67 -7.52
CA ILE A 426 -8.76 3.53 -8.90
C ILE A 426 -10.09 2.79 -8.84
N ASN A 427 -11.18 3.50 -9.11
CA ASN A 427 -12.49 2.90 -9.29
C ASN A 427 -12.63 2.43 -10.73
N LYS A 428 -12.65 1.11 -10.90
CA LYS A 428 -12.74 0.38 -12.17
C LYS A 428 -14.20 0.05 -12.55
N SER A 429 -15.18 0.48 -11.77
CA SER A 429 -16.59 0.33 -12.14
C SER A 429 -16.97 1.40 -13.17
N PRO A 430 -17.62 1.04 -14.29
CA PRO A 430 -18.02 2.00 -15.32
C PRO A 430 -19.15 2.94 -14.88
N ASN A 431 -19.97 2.53 -13.91
CA ASN A 431 -21.22 3.22 -13.59
C ASN A 431 -21.58 3.28 -12.10
N GLN A 432 -20.80 2.64 -11.21
CA GLN A 432 -21.05 2.68 -9.77
C GLN A 432 -19.95 3.44 -9.03
N ALA A 433 -20.37 4.40 -8.21
CA ALA A 433 -19.48 4.97 -7.20
C ALA A 433 -19.13 3.88 -6.17
N GLN A 434 -17.90 3.89 -5.68
CA GLN A 434 -17.42 2.95 -4.68
C GLN A 434 -17.20 3.70 -3.37
N PRO A 435 -18.16 3.67 -2.41
CA PRO A 435 -17.91 4.14 -1.06
C PRO A 435 -16.92 3.20 -0.38
N ALA A 436 -15.99 3.75 0.40
CA ALA A 436 -15.01 2.97 1.14
C ALA A 436 -14.73 3.52 2.53
N SER A 437 -14.60 2.63 3.50
CA SER A 437 -14.05 2.90 4.82
C SER A 437 -12.55 2.61 4.83
N ILE A 438 -11.75 3.65 5.05
CA ILE A 438 -10.31 3.63 4.91
C ILE A 438 -9.67 3.57 6.30
N TRP A 439 -9.02 2.46 6.59
CA TRP A 439 -8.29 2.19 7.82
C TRP A 439 -6.80 2.48 7.63
N ILE A 440 -6.26 3.41 8.42
CA ILE A 440 -4.84 3.74 8.43
C ILE A 440 -4.22 3.23 9.73
N ASN A 441 -3.29 2.29 9.61
CA ASN A 441 -2.49 1.78 10.71
C ASN A 441 -1.09 2.41 10.69
N ASP A 442 -0.51 2.60 11.89
CA ASP A 442 0.85 3.13 12.10
C ASP A 442 1.08 4.55 11.58
N TYR A 443 0.00 5.32 11.39
CA TYR A 443 0.04 6.71 10.94
C TYR A 443 -1.22 7.44 11.40
N VAL A 444 -1.08 8.70 11.83
CA VAL A 444 -2.21 9.53 12.25
C VAL A 444 -2.29 10.75 11.32
N PRO A 445 -3.29 10.81 10.44
CA PRO A 445 -3.50 11.96 9.56
C PRO A 445 -3.89 13.23 10.34
N ASP A 446 -3.50 14.39 9.81
CA ASP A 446 -4.20 15.63 10.15
C ASP A 446 -5.61 15.61 9.50
N PRO A 447 -6.66 16.06 10.22
CA PRO A 447 -8.02 16.13 9.68
C PRO A 447 -8.14 16.94 8.40
N GLN A 448 -7.26 17.91 8.16
CA GLN A 448 -7.21 18.68 6.92
C GLN A 448 -6.44 17.91 5.85
N SER A 449 -7.13 16.96 5.23
CA SER A 449 -6.61 16.21 4.09
C SER A 449 -7.36 16.56 2.81
N GLY A 450 -6.77 16.18 1.67
CA GLY A 450 -7.34 16.47 0.36
C GLY A 450 -7.19 15.31 -0.60
N ALA A 451 -8.01 15.31 -1.64
CA ALA A 451 -7.90 14.40 -2.77
C ALA A 451 -7.74 15.18 -4.07
N THR A 452 -6.81 14.74 -4.91
CA THR A 452 -6.70 15.17 -6.31
C THR A 452 -7.22 14.05 -7.20
N SER A 453 -8.05 14.31 -8.19
CA SER A 453 -8.69 13.27 -8.99
C SER A 453 -8.85 13.61 -10.46
N TYR A 454 -9.01 12.56 -11.26
CA TYR A 454 -9.37 12.61 -12.68
C TYR A 454 -10.30 11.46 -13.02
N GLY A 455 -11.36 11.71 -13.78
CA GLY A 455 -12.33 10.70 -14.17
C GLY A 455 -13.32 11.22 -15.21
N ILE A 456 -14.50 10.59 -15.26
CA ILE A 456 -15.57 10.93 -16.21
C ILE A 456 -15.86 12.44 -16.27
N PRO A 457 -15.99 13.19 -15.15
CA PRO A 457 -16.32 14.62 -15.23
C PRO A 457 -15.31 15.45 -16.02
N GLN A 458 -14.01 15.18 -15.84
CA GLN A 458 -12.93 15.87 -16.56
C GLN A 458 -12.87 15.44 -18.02
N ASP A 459 -13.06 14.15 -18.30
CA ASP A 459 -13.08 13.65 -19.67
C ASP A 459 -14.28 14.20 -20.48
N ASP A 460 -15.45 14.36 -19.84
CA ASP A 460 -16.62 15.02 -20.42
C ASP A 460 -16.42 16.53 -20.58
N ALA A 461 -15.72 17.19 -19.66
CA ALA A 461 -15.36 18.61 -19.81
C ALA A 461 -14.47 18.82 -21.04
N ALA A 462 -13.55 17.90 -21.34
CA ALA A 462 -12.74 17.93 -22.56
C ALA A 462 -13.57 17.81 -23.85
N ARG A 463 -14.70 17.10 -23.81
CA ARG A 463 -15.65 16.97 -24.94
C ARG A 463 -16.53 18.20 -25.10
N THR A 464 -17.07 18.71 -24.00
CA THR A 464 -18.18 19.67 -23.99
C THR A 464 -17.73 21.11 -23.80
N ALA A 465 -16.47 21.32 -23.41
CA ALA A 465 -15.94 22.60 -22.94
C ALA A 465 -16.69 23.19 -21.72
N ASN A 466 -17.47 22.36 -21.02
CA ASN A 466 -18.16 22.75 -19.79
C ASN A 466 -17.44 22.15 -18.57
N GLY A 467 -16.90 23.00 -17.70
CA GLY A 467 -16.04 22.60 -16.59
C GLY A 467 -14.56 22.59 -16.96
N SER A 468 -13.74 21.96 -16.11
CA SER A 468 -12.29 21.85 -16.33
C SER A 468 -11.92 20.45 -16.82
N PRO A 469 -11.16 20.31 -17.92
CA PRO A 469 -10.60 19.04 -18.35
C PRO A 469 -9.36 18.63 -17.55
N ASP A 470 -8.94 19.43 -16.57
CA ASP A 470 -7.77 19.18 -15.73
C ASP A 470 -8.16 18.53 -14.38
N LEU A 471 -7.16 18.13 -13.59
CA LEU A 471 -7.32 17.50 -12.28
C LEU A 471 -8.25 18.32 -11.37
N ALA A 472 -9.21 17.64 -10.73
CA ALA A 472 -10.02 18.24 -9.66
C ALA A 472 -9.30 18.10 -8.33
N GLN A 473 -9.45 19.10 -7.45
CA GLN A 473 -8.97 19.07 -6.08
C GLN A 473 -10.16 19.23 -5.13
N THR A 474 -10.20 18.38 -4.10
CA THR A 474 -11.23 18.41 -3.06
C THR A 474 -10.56 18.36 -1.70
N THR A 475 -11.02 19.17 -0.77
CA THR A 475 -10.62 19.12 0.64
C THR A 475 -11.72 18.48 1.46
N PHE A 476 -11.38 17.63 2.41
CA PHE A 476 -12.34 17.07 3.35
C PHE A 476 -11.77 17.06 4.76
N ALA A 477 -12.58 17.45 5.74
CA ALA A 477 -12.17 17.72 7.12
C ALA A 477 -12.42 16.53 8.07
N THR A 478 -12.14 15.31 7.60
CA THR A 478 -12.52 14.08 8.31
C THR A 478 -11.45 12.99 8.26
N ALA A 479 -10.24 13.29 7.79
CA ALA A 479 -9.18 12.27 7.77
C ALA A 479 -8.68 11.98 9.19
N GLY A 480 -8.97 10.77 9.68
CA GLY A 480 -8.40 10.19 10.90
C GLY A 480 -7.73 8.85 10.60
N THR A 481 -7.46 8.06 11.64
CA THR A 481 -7.02 6.66 11.44
C THR A 481 -8.12 5.76 10.84
N LEU A 482 -9.36 6.24 10.83
CA LEU A 482 -10.50 5.69 10.12
C LEU A 482 -11.31 6.85 9.53
N PHE A 483 -11.65 6.77 8.25
CA PHE A 483 -12.53 7.74 7.60
C PHE A 483 -13.18 7.14 6.35
N ASP A 484 -14.31 7.69 5.95
CA ASP A 484 -15.01 7.28 4.73
C ASP A 484 -14.72 8.22 3.56
N TYR A 485 -14.63 7.67 2.36
CA TYR A 485 -14.55 8.43 1.12
C TYR A 485 -15.25 7.67 -0.01
N SER A 486 -15.88 8.38 -0.95
CA SER A 486 -16.56 7.78 -2.10
C SER A 486 -15.87 8.13 -3.41
N PHE A 487 -15.55 7.12 -4.22
CA PHE A 487 -14.83 7.27 -5.47
C PHE A 487 -15.80 7.16 -6.65
N ALA A 488 -15.84 8.18 -7.51
CA ALA A 488 -16.73 8.21 -8.68
C ALA A 488 -16.43 7.05 -9.66
N PRO A 489 -17.41 6.56 -10.44
CA PRO A 489 -17.17 5.56 -11.47
C PRO A 489 -16.08 6.00 -12.44
N TYR A 490 -15.29 5.05 -12.95
CA TYR A 490 -14.12 5.29 -13.80
C TYR A 490 -13.36 6.55 -13.39
N SER A 491 -12.66 6.45 -12.27
CA SER A 491 -11.85 7.55 -11.76
C SER A 491 -10.58 7.03 -11.09
N ALA A 492 -9.55 7.87 -11.15
CA ALA A 492 -8.38 7.76 -10.29
C ALA A 492 -8.36 8.96 -9.33
N ALA A 493 -8.09 8.70 -8.06
CA ALA A 493 -7.96 9.70 -7.03
C ALA A 493 -6.70 9.45 -6.20
N VAL A 494 -6.02 10.53 -5.83
CA VAL A 494 -4.93 10.49 -4.87
C VAL A 494 -5.35 11.23 -3.61
N ILE A 495 -5.54 10.49 -2.52
CA ILE A 495 -5.73 11.07 -1.19
C ILE A 495 -4.35 11.41 -0.62
N SER A 496 -4.17 12.65 -0.17
CA SER A 496 -2.95 13.12 0.50
C SER A 496 -3.23 13.37 1.97
N LEU A 497 -2.58 12.58 2.83
CA LEU A 497 -2.69 12.64 4.29
C LEU A 497 -1.40 13.24 4.84
N ILE A 498 -1.48 14.36 5.54
CA ILE A 498 -0.33 15.01 6.19
C ILE A 498 -0.22 14.47 7.62
N PRO A 499 0.99 14.29 8.20
CA PRO A 499 1.11 13.79 9.56
C PRO A 499 0.53 14.82 10.53
N THR A 500 -0.26 14.35 11.51
CA THR A 500 -0.82 15.24 12.52
C THR A 500 0.27 15.86 13.39
N THR A 501 0.10 17.13 13.72
CA THR A 501 0.85 17.80 14.80
C THR A 501 0.04 17.85 16.10
N ARG A 502 -1.21 17.37 16.08
CA ARG A 502 -2.14 17.38 17.21
C ARG A 502 -1.85 16.23 18.17
N ASN A 503 -2.49 16.27 19.35
CA ASN A 503 -2.38 15.17 20.29
C ASN A 503 -3.02 13.91 19.69
N ARG A 504 -2.25 12.82 19.61
CA ARG A 504 -2.68 11.57 19.00
C ARG A 504 -3.90 10.95 19.70
N ILE A 505 -4.09 11.23 20.98
CA ILE A 505 -5.23 10.72 21.75
C ILE A 505 -6.57 11.38 21.34
N ASP A 506 -6.55 12.43 20.54
CA ASP A 506 -7.75 13.06 19.99
C ASP A 506 -8.39 12.19 18.91
N ASP A 507 -7.61 11.31 18.26
CA ASP A 507 -8.14 10.27 17.38
C ASP A 507 -8.90 9.21 18.18
N ALA A 508 -10.14 8.95 17.79
CA ALA A 508 -11.06 8.07 18.50
C ALA A 508 -10.53 6.63 18.65
N ARG A 509 -9.86 6.10 17.62
CA ARG A 509 -9.36 4.73 17.63
C ARG A 509 -8.15 4.60 18.55
N ILE A 510 -7.27 5.61 18.56
CA ILE A 510 -6.14 5.67 19.51
C ILE A 510 -6.65 5.81 20.94
N PHE A 511 -7.64 6.68 21.17
CA PHE A 511 -8.29 6.81 22.48
C PHE A 511 -8.82 5.47 23.00
N VAL A 512 -9.58 4.74 22.17
CA VAL A 512 -10.11 3.42 22.53
C VAL A 512 -9.00 2.40 22.75
N THR A 513 -7.98 2.38 21.88
CA THR A 513 -6.83 1.47 22.02
C THR A 513 -6.10 1.71 23.35
N GLN A 514 -5.93 2.96 23.75
CA GLN A 514 -5.34 3.31 25.04
C GLN A 514 -6.18 2.80 26.20
N HIS A 515 -7.51 2.84 26.11
CA HIS A 515 -8.40 2.32 27.16
C HIS A 515 -8.30 0.79 27.32
N TYR A 516 -8.19 0.04 26.22
CA TYR A 516 -7.90 -1.39 26.30
C TYR A 516 -6.58 -1.68 27.02
N GLN A 517 -5.55 -0.87 26.77
CA GLN A 517 -4.24 -1.08 27.38
C GLN A 517 -4.23 -0.66 28.86
N ASP A 518 -4.83 0.48 29.20
CA ASP A 518 -4.81 1.04 30.55
C ASP A 518 -5.73 0.30 31.50
N PHE A 519 -6.97 -0.01 31.08
CA PHE A 519 -7.93 -0.70 31.93
C PHE A 519 -7.80 -2.22 31.83
N LEU A 520 -7.58 -2.77 30.64
CA LEU A 520 -7.70 -4.21 30.42
C LEU A 520 -6.35 -4.92 30.24
N ASN A 521 -5.25 -4.17 30.15
CA ASN A 521 -3.89 -4.70 29.97
C ASN A 521 -3.76 -5.69 28.80
N ARG A 522 -4.47 -5.41 27.71
CA ARG A 522 -4.43 -6.19 26.47
C ARG A 522 -4.64 -5.33 25.25
N GLN A 523 -4.32 -5.88 24.08
CA GLN A 523 -4.70 -5.27 22.82
C GLN A 523 -6.20 -5.44 22.57
N PRO A 524 -6.84 -4.48 21.88
CA PRO A 524 -8.23 -4.62 21.49
C PRO A 524 -8.44 -5.80 20.53
N ASP A 525 -9.55 -6.50 20.69
CA ASP A 525 -10.09 -7.35 19.62
C ASP A 525 -10.72 -6.48 18.52
N THR A 526 -10.73 -6.97 17.28
CA THR A 526 -11.19 -6.19 16.11
C THR A 526 -12.63 -5.67 16.28
N SER A 527 -13.53 -6.55 16.75
CA SER A 527 -14.95 -6.21 16.95
C SER A 527 -15.15 -5.11 17.99
N GLY A 528 -14.48 -5.22 19.13
CA GLY A 528 -14.58 -4.25 20.20
C GLY A 528 -13.94 -2.92 19.85
N LEU A 529 -12.80 -2.93 19.15
CA LEU A 529 -12.18 -1.70 18.65
C LEU A 529 -13.13 -0.92 17.74
N VAL A 530 -13.75 -1.61 16.77
CA VAL A 530 -14.71 -1.01 15.83
C VAL A 530 -15.90 -0.44 16.60
N PHE A 531 -16.51 -1.24 17.48
CA PHE A 531 -17.68 -0.84 18.25
C PHE A 531 -17.43 0.43 19.06
N TRP A 532 -16.41 0.44 19.91
CA TRP A 532 -16.13 1.57 20.79
C TRP A 532 -15.61 2.80 20.05
N THR A 533 -14.91 2.62 18.93
CA THR A 533 -14.49 3.74 18.08
C THR A 533 -15.71 4.41 17.44
N ASN A 534 -16.65 3.61 16.93
CA ASN A 534 -17.86 4.11 16.28
C ASN A 534 -18.79 4.88 17.23
N GLU A 535 -18.78 4.57 18.53
CA GLU A 535 -19.51 5.35 19.53
C GLU A 535 -19.09 6.83 19.55
N ILE A 536 -17.81 7.11 19.31
CA ILE A 536 -17.26 8.48 19.25
C ILE A 536 -17.46 9.06 17.85
N LEU A 537 -17.15 8.29 16.80
CA LEU A 537 -17.22 8.76 15.42
C LEU A 537 -18.65 9.12 14.98
N PHE A 538 -19.68 8.55 15.62
CA PHE A 538 -21.08 8.90 15.40
C PHE A 538 -21.37 10.40 15.56
N CYS A 539 -20.58 11.11 16.37
CA CYS A 539 -20.73 12.56 16.59
C CYS A 539 -20.30 13.44 15.41
N GLY A 540 -19.59 12.89 14.41
CA GLY A 540 -19.04 13.69 13.32
C GLY A 540 -18.12 14.80 13.83
N GLY A 541 -18.43 16.07 13.50
CA GLY A 541 -17.65 17.24 13.92
C GLY A 541 -18.09 17.91 15.22
N ASP A 542 -19.16 17.44 15.88
CA ASP A 542 -19.72 18.06 17.09
C ASP A 542 -18.84 17.79 18.32
N GLN A 543 -18.14 18.84 18.79
CA GLN A 543 -17.20 18.74 19.90
C GLN A 543 -17.87 18.39 21.23
N GLN A 544 -19.09 18.87 21.49
CA GLN A 544 -19.79 18.59 22.75
C GLN A 544 -20.26 17.13 22.78
N CYS A 545 -20.74 16.62 21.65
CA CYS A 545 -21.06 15.21 21.49
C CYS A 545 -19.81 14.32 21.69
N ILE A 546 -18.68 14.68 21.05
CA ILE A 546 -17.42 13.94 21.17
C ILE A 546 -16.96 13.88 22.62
N GLU A 547 -17.00 15.00 23.34
CA GLU A 547 -16.62 15.06 24.76
C GLU A 547 -17.46 14.09 25.60
N ILE A 548 -18.79 14.14 25.46
CA ILE A 548 -19.71 13.25 26.18
C ILE A 548 -19.46 11.78 25.82
N LYS A 549 -19.27 11.46 24.53
CA LYS A 549 -19.01 10.08 24.10
C LYS A 549 -17.67 9.56 24.62
N ARG A 550 -16.63 10.39 24.67
CA ARG A 550 -15.34 10.02 25.29
C ARG A 550 -15.51 9.71 26.78
N ILE A 551 -16.24 10.56 27.52
CA ILE A 551 -16.56 10.31 28.93
C ILE A 551 -17.28 8.97 29.10
N ASN A 552 -18.30 8.70 28.27
CA ASN A 552 -19.08 7.46 28.33
C ASN A 552 -18.24 6.22 28.00
N VAL A 553 -17.40 6.30 26.97
CA VAL A 553 -16.48 5.22 26.60
C VAL A 553 -15.51 4.95 27.75
N SER A 554 -14.87 5.97 28.31
CA SER A 554 -13.99 5.82 29.48
C SER A 554 -14.70 5.17 30.66
N ALA A 555 -15.91 5.64 30.97
CA ALA A 555 -16.72 5.08 32.04
C ALA A 555 -17.08 3.61 31.77
N ALA A 556 -17.37 3.24 30.53
CA ALA A 556 -17.68 1.86 30.16
C ALA A 556 -16.50 0.90 30.39
N TYR A 557 -15.26 1.30 30.08
CA TYR A 557 -14.08 0.49 30.41
C TYR A 557 -13.88 0.35 31.92
N PHE A 558 -13.99 1.46 32.65
CA PHE A 558 -13.84 1.46 34.11
C PHE A 558 -14.92 0.63 34.82
N LEU A 559 -16.16 0.64 34.32
CA LEU A 559 -17.27 -0.11 34.90
C LEU A 559 -17.42 -1.53 34.31
N SER A 560 -16.58 -1.89 33.33
CA SER A 560 -16.65 -3.18 32.65
C SER A 560 -16.45 -4.34 33.62
N ILE A 561 -17.12 -5.47 33.36
CA ILE A 561 -16.89 -6.70 34.12
C ILE A 561 -15.42 -7.07 34.09
N GLU A 562 -14.77 -6.93 32.94
CA GLU A 562 -13.37 -7.28 32.76
C GLU A 562 -12.47 -6.50 33.73
N PHE A 563 -12.56 -5.17 33.79
CA PHE A 563 -11.78 -4.37 34.75
C PHE A 563 -12.22 -4.61 36.21
N GLN A 564 -13.53 -4.63 36.45
CA GLN A 564 -14.11 -4.77 37.80
C GLN A 564 -13.70 -6.10 38.47
N GLN A 565 -13.51 -7.14 37.66
CA GLN A 565 -13.16 -8.49 38.12
C GLN A 565 -11.68 -8.84 37.96
N THR A 566 -10.86 -7.93 37.40
CA THR A 566 -9.41 -8.06 37.28
C THR A 566 -8.71 -6.95 38.09
N GLY A 567 -8.41 -5.81 37.49
CA GLY A 567 -7.66 -4.71 38.13
C GLY A 567 -8.33 -4.19 39.39
N TYR A 568 -9.64 -3.95 39.36
CA TYR A 568 -10.34 -3.51 40.58
C TYR A 568 -10.49 -4.63 41.63
N LEU A 569 -10.43 -5.90 41.23
CA LEU A 569 -10.34 -6.99 42.21
C LEU A 569 -8.97 -7.02 42.89
N VAL A 570 -7.89 -6.79 42.14
CA VAL A 570 -6.54 -6.67 42.71
C VAL A 570 -6.49 -5.53 43.72
N GLU A 571 -6.96 -4.34 43.34
CA GLU A 571 -7.04 -3.18 44.23
C GLU A 571 -7.74 -3.53 45.56
N ARG A 572 -8.91 -4.18 45.48
CA ARG A 572 -9.69 -4.57 46.66
C ARG A 572 -9.02 -5.66 47.50
N MET A 573 -8.31 -6.60 46.88
CA MET A 573 -7.56 -7.64 47.58
C MET A 573 -6.40 -7.06 48.38
N TYR A 574 -5.67 -6.08 47.82
CA TYR A 574 -4.64 -5.35 48.58
C TYR A 574 -5.24 -4.48 49.68
N LYS A 575 -6.39 -3.84 49.42
CA LYS A 575 -7.11 -3.07 50.44
C LYS A 575 -7.53 -3.96 51.61
N ALA A 576 -8.16 -5.10 51.36
CA ALA A 576 -8.55 -6.05 52.41
C ALA A 576 -7.33 -6.59 53.18
N ALA A 577 -6.22 -6.86 52.49
CA ALA A 577 -5.03 -7.40 53.14
C ALA A 577 -4.26 -6.37 53.98
N TYR A 578 -4.19 -5.10 53.56
CA TYR A 578 -3.24 -4.14 54.13
C TYR A 578 -3.85 -2.80 54.54
N GLY A 579 -5.14 -2.57 54.27
CA GLY A 579 -5.82 -1.31 54.49
C GLY A 579 -5.37 -0.22 53.53
N ASP A 580 -5.56 1.03 53.95
CA ASP A 580 -5.20 2.23 53.19
C ASP A 580 -3.89 2.86 53.70
N GLY A 581 -3.08 3.35 52.76
CA GLY A 581 -2.03 4.34 52.98
C GLY A 581 -2.48 5.75 52.60
N SER A 582 -1.58 6.73 52.68
CA SER A 582 -1.84 8.11 52.25
C SER A 582 -1.29 8.35 50.84
N GLY A 583 -2.17 8.70 49.90
CA GLY A 583 -1.81 9.12 48.56
C GLY A 583 -2.06 10.62 48.36
N ALA A 584 -1.23 11.28 47.56
CA ALA A 584 -1.43 12.67 47.19
C ALA A 584 -2.28 12.79 45.91
N SER A 585 -3.25 13.70 45.89
CA SER A 585 -4.00 14.09 44.69
C SER A 585 -3.99 15.59 44.52
N THR A 586 -3.97 16.01 43.26
CA THR A 586 -4.14 17.42 42.84
C THR A 586 -5.51 17.68 42.22
N PHE A 587 -6.37 16.65 42.11
CA PHE A 587 -7.72 16.80 41.59
C PHE A 587 -8.55 17.64 42.56
N ASN A 588 -9.13 18.74 42.10
CA ASN A 588 -9.77 19.75 42.96
C ASN A 588 -8.84 20.33 44.04
N GLY A 589 -7.54 20.43 43.76
CA GLY A 589 -6.53 20.99 44.66
C GLY A 589 -5.71 19.93 45.40
N ALA A 590 -4.58 20.34 45.97
CA ALA A 590 -3.67 19.44 46.67
C ALA A 590 -4.29 18.92 47.97
N HIS A 591 -4.53 17.63 48.05
CA HIS A 591 -5.04 16.95 49.25
C HIS A 591 -4.49 15.52 49.36
N GLN A 592 -4.62 14.93 50.53
CA GLN A 592 -4.31 13.52 50.76
C GLN A 592 -5.61 12.70 50.69
N LEU A 593 -5.53 11.48 50.14
CA LEU A 593 -6.62 10.54 50.10
C LEU A 593 -6.16 9.14 50.57
N PRO A 594 -7.04 8.36 51.20
CA PRO A 594 -6.80 6.95 51.45
C PRO A 594 -6.64 6.20 50.13
N VAL A 595 -5.56 5.44 49.98
CA VAL A 595 -5.31 4.57 48.81
C VAL A 595 -4.84 3.21 49.28
N PRO A 596 -5.27 2.09 48.67
CA PRO A 596 -4.77 0.78 49.08
C PRO A 596 -3.26 0.68 48.95
N ILE A 597 -2.64 -0.08 49.85
CA ILE A 597 -1.19 -0.23 49.88
C ILE A 597 -0.73 -1.26 48.82
N VAL A 598 -0.81 -0.87 47.54
CA VAL A 598 -0.39 -1.66 46.38
C VAL A 598 0.68 -0.91 45.57
N ARG A 599 1.71 -1.62 45.10
CA ARG A 599 2.75 -1.05 44.21
C ARG A 599 2.33 -1.21 42.75
N PHE A 600 2.82 -0.33 41.88
CA PHE A 600 2.47 -0.38 40.45
C PHE A 600 2.81 -1.74 39.81
N ASN A 601 4.00 -2.29 40.08
CA ASN A 601 4.41 -3.60 39.55
C ASN A 601 3.57 -4.77 40.11
N GLU A 602 3.16 -4.69 41.38
CA GLU A 602 2.22 -5.62 42.00
C GLU A 602 0.86 -5.57 41.28
N PHE A 603 0.29 -4.37 41.14
CA PHE A 603 -1.00 -4.16 40.48
C PHE A 603 -1.02 -4.70 39.05
N VAL A 604 -0.02 -4.32 38.23
CA VAL A 604 0.05 -4.70 36.82
C VAL A 604 0.20 -6.22 36.68
N SER A 605 1.13 -6.83 37.41
CA SER A 605 1.38 -8.28 37.34
C SER A 605 0.15 -9.09 37.77
N ASP A 606 -0.48 -8.69 38.87
CA ASP A 606 -1.63 -9.40 39.41
C ASP A 606 -2.86 -9.23 38.52
N THR A 607 -3.04 -8.05 37.92
CA THR A 607 -4.11 -7.80 36.95
C THR A 607 -3.94 -8.67 35.71
N GLN A 608 -2.72 -8.80 35.19
CA GLN A 608 -2.41 -9.67 34.05
C GLN A 608 -2.66 -11.14 34.36
N GLN A 609 -2.32 -11.59 35.56
CA GLN A 609 -2.59 -12.96 36.00
C GLN A 609 -4.09 -13.26 35.99
N ILE A 610 -4.92 -12.37 36.54
CA ILE A 610 -6.37 -12.60 36.57
C ILE A 610 -6.98 -12.50 35.17
N GLY A 611 -6.53 -11.53 34.36
CA GLY A 611 -7.02 -11.29 33.00
C GLY A 611 -6.53 -12.26 31.93
N GLN A 612 -5.60 -13.18 32.26
CA GLN A 612 -4.98 -14.06 31.27
C GLN A 612 -6.01 -14.93 30.53
N GLY A 613 -6.15 -14.70 29.22
CA GLY A 613 -7.08 -15.46 28.37
C GLY A 613 -8.55 -15.10 28.56
N VAL A 614 -8.87 -14.01 29.27
CA VAL A 614 -10.24 -13.55 29.49
C VAL A 614 -10.63 -12.56 28.40
N ILE A 615 -11.67 -12.89 27.63
CA ILE A 615 -12.36 -11.97 26.72
C ILE A 615 -13.85 -12.09 27.04
N VAL A 616 -14.41 -11.06 27.66
CA VAL A 616 -15.82 -11.08 28.09
C VAL A 616 -16.74 -11.23 26.88
N GLY A 617 -17.62 -12.22 26.92
CA GLY A 617 -18.54 -12.56 25.84
C GLY A 617 -18.06 -13.70 24.93
N GLN A 618 -16.79 -14.12 25.02
CA GLN A 618 -16.30 -15.33 24.35
C GLN A 618 -16.76 -16.59 25.10
N ALA A 619 -17.25 -17.62 24.41
CA ALA A 619 -17.72 -18.85 25.07
C ALA A 619 -16.71 -19.41 26.11
N GLY A 620 -17.16 -19.58 27.36
CA GLY A 620 -16.37 -20.13 28.45
C GLY A 620 -15.50 -19.13 29.23
N TRP A 621 -15.57 -17.84 28.93
CA TRP A 621 -14.77 -16.80 29.59
C TRP A 621 -14.99 -16.73 31.11
N GLU A 622 -16.20 -17.00 31.60
CA GLU A 622 -16.53 -16.97 33.02
C GLU A 622 -15.72 -18.00 33.82
N THR A 623 -15.57 -19.21 33.27
CA THR A 623 -14.80 -20.30 33.89
C THR A 623 -13.32 -19.98 33.93
N VAL A 624 -12.78 -19.41 32.84
CA VAL A 624 -11.37 -18.97 32.79
C VAL A 624 -11.12 -17.90 33.85
N LEU A 625 -11.97 -16.88 33.90
CA LEU A 625 -11.85 -15.79 34.87
C LEU A 625 -11.91 -16.31 36.31
N GLU A 626 -12.86 -17.20 36.63
CA GLU A 626 -13.00 -17.76 37.97
C GLU A 626 -11.78 -18.60 38.38
N ASN A 627 -11.28 -19.45 37.49
CA ASN A 627 -10.07 -20.25 37.74
C ASN A 627 -8.85 -19.34 37.98
N ASN A 628 -8.71 -18.27 37.20
CA ASN A 628 -7.62 -17.32 37.36
C ASN A 628 -7.69 -16.60 38.72
N LYS A 629 -8.89 -16.17 39.15
CA LYS A 629 -9.11 -15.55 40.46
C LYS A 629 -8.75 -16.48 41.62
N GLN A 630 -9.20 -17.73 41.58
CA GLN A 630 -8.90 -18.71 42.62
C GLN A 630 -7.39 -18.97 42.71
N THR A 631 -6.73 -19.10 41.56
CA THR A 631 -5.28 -19.27 41.48
C THR A 631 -4.55 -18.05 42.05
N PHE A 632 -4.98 -16.84 41.68
CA PHE A 632 -4.43 -15.59 42.21
C PHE A 632 -4.61 -15.51 43.73
N ALA A 633 -5.81 -15.72 44.26
CA ALA A 633 -6.08 -15.67 45.70
C ALA A 633 -5.24 -16.70 46.47
N ALA A 634 -5.15 -17.94 45.96
CA ALA A 634 -4.34 -18.99 46.56
C ALA A 634 -2.85 -18.63 46.63
N GLN A 635 -2.31 -17.99 45.59
CA GLN A 635 -0.93 -17.52 45.57
C GLN A 635 -0.73 -16.26 46.44
N PHE A 636 -1.71 -15.36 46.46
CA PHE A 636 -1.65 -14.10 47.19
C PHE A 636 -1.48 -14.31 48.69
N VAL A 637 -2.26 -15.22 49.28
CA VAL A 637 -2.21 -15.52 50.72
C VAL A 637 -0.92 -16.23 51.16
N GLN A 638 -0.15 -16.76 50.21
CA GLN A 638 1.15 -17.40 50.45
C GLN A 638 2.33 -16.41 50.39
N ARG A 639 2.10 -15.17 49.96
CA ARG A 639 3.17 -14.17 49.84
C ARG A 639 3.73 -13.84 51.21
N ALA A 640 5.06 -13.65 51.30
CA ALA A 640 5.73 -13.31 52.55
C ALA A 640 5.13 -12.05 53.23
N ARG A 641 4.71 -11.07 52.43
CA ARG A 641 4.04 -9.85 52.92
C ARG A 641 2.69 -10.13 53.56
N PHE A 642 1.89 -11.02 52.96
CA PHE A 642 0.60 -11.43 53.51
C PHE A 642 0.80 -12.25 54.79
N ALA A 643 1.72 -13.23 54.76
CA ALA A 643 2.05 -14.05 55.92
C ALA A 643 2.61 -13.23 57.11
N SER A 644 3.32 -12.13 56.82
CA SER A 644 3.82 -11.21 57.86
C SER A 644 2.69 -10.35 58.46
N ALA A 645 1.71 -9.94 57.66
CA ALA A 645 0.53 -9.22 58.14
C ALA A 645 -0.42 -10.13 58.92
N PHE A 646 -0.54 -11.40 58.50
CA PHE A 646 -1.45 -12.38 59.08
C PHE A 646 -0.75 -13.70 59.42
N ALA A 647 -0.25 -13.82 60.65
CA ALA A 647 0.36 -15.06 61.15
C ALA A 647 -0.61 -16.25 61.07
N THR A 648 -0.12 -17.44 60.71
CA THR A 648 -0.94 -18.67 60.60
C THR A 648 -1.55 -19.12 61.91
N SER A 649 -0.96 -18.73 63.05
CA SER A 649 -1.47 -19.00 64.40
C SER A 649 -2.67 -18.13 64.80
N MET A 650 -3.13 -17.20 63.95
CA MET A 650 -4.23 -16.29 64.28
C MET A 650 -5.57 -17.03 64.31
N PRO A 651 -6.46 -16.76 65.30
CA PRO A 651 -7.81 -17.32 65.31
C PRO A 651 -8.64 -16.86 64.09
N PRO A 652 -9.48 -17.72 63.48
CA PRO A 652 -10.29 -17.37 62.31
C PRO A 652 -11.11 -16.08 62.45
N ALA A 653 -11.74 -15.86 63.62
CA ALA A 653 -12.52 -14.65 63.87
C ALA A 653 -11.69 -13.37 63.79
N GLN A 654 -10.47 -13.37 64.34
CA GLN A 654 -9.58 -12.20 64.30
C GLN A 654 -9.07 -11.93 62.88
N PHE A 655 -8.76 -12.99 62.13
CA PHE A 655 -8.35 -12.87 60.73
C PHE A 655 -9.47 -12.25 59.87
N VAL A 656 -10.69 -12.78 59.98
CA VAL A 656 -11.87 -12.27 59.25
C VAL A 656 -12.17 -10.82 59.63
N ASP A 657 -12.17 -10.50 60.93
CA ASP A 657 -12.45 -9.14 61.41
C ASP A 657 -11.41 -8.13 60.93
N ALA A 658 -10.13 -8.52 60.88
CA ALA A 658 -9.06 -7.67 60.38
C ALA A 658 -9.20 -7.38 58.88
N LEU A 659 -9.57 -8.36 58.06
CA LEU A 659 -9.81 -8.16 56.64
C LEU A 659 -11.00 -7.21 56.39
N PHE A 660 -12.11 -7.37 57.12
CA PHE A 660 -13.25 -6.46 57.03
C PHE A 660 -12.91 -5.04 57.48
N ALA A 661 -12.15 -4.91 58.57
CA ALA A 661 -11.68 -3.61 59.07
C ALA A 661 -10.79 -2.90 58.04
N ASN A 662 -9.84 -3.62 57.44
CA ASN A 662 -8.96 -3.10 56.39
C ASN A 662 -9.75 -2.71 55.12
N ALA A 663 -10.73 -3.52 54.73
CA ALA A 663 -11.60 -3.22 53.59
C ALA A 663 -12.51 -2.00 53.84
N GLY A 664 -12.68 -1.57 55.09
CA GLY A 664 -13.60 -0.49 55.47
C GLY A 664 -15.07 -0.90 55.35
N VAL A 665 -15.37 -2.20 55.49
CA VAL A 665 -16.71 -2.77 55.34
C VAL A 665 -17.19 -3.33 56.67
N THR A 666 -18.39 -2.95 57.09
CA THR A 666 -19.07 -3.59 58.23
C THR A 666 -19.88 -4.79 57.72
N PRO A 667 -19.46 -6.04 58.01
CA PRO A 667 -20.17 -7.22 57.52
C PRO A 667 -21.50 -7.43 58.25
N THR A 668 -22.45 -8.12 57.59
CA THR A 668 -23.58 -8.70 58.31
C THR A 668 -23.10 -9.87 59.17
N ALA A 669 -23.83 -10.20 60.25
CA ALA A 669 -23.50 -11.37 61.07
C ALA A 669 -23.43 -12.65 60.21
N THR A 670 -24.36 -12.80 59.27
CA THR A 670 -24.42 -13.91 58.32
C THR A 670 -23.16 -14.02 57.45
N ASP A 671 -22.69 -12.92 56.85
CA ASP A 671 -21.51 -12.94 55.99
C ASP A 671 -20.22 -13.18 56.80
N ARG A 672 -20.13 -12.58 57.99
CA ARG A 672 -19.01 -12.78 58.90
C ARG A 672 -18.91 -14.23 59.36
N ASP A 673 -20.02 -14.81 59.80
CA ASP A 673 -20.05 -16.19 60.29
C ASP A 673 -19.76 -17.19 59.16
N ALA A 674 -20.20 -16.90 57.94
CA ALA A 674 -19.88 -17.71 56.76
C ALA A 674 -18.38 -17.66 56.41
N ALA A 675 -17.74 -16.48 56.47
CA ALA A 675 -16.30 -16.36 56.27
C ALA A 675 -15.50 -17.12 57.35
N ILE A 676 -15.94 -17.09 58.61
CA ILE A 676 -15.31 -17.88 59.68
C ILE A 676 -15.51 -19.39 59.43
N ALA A 677 -16.69 -19.79 58.96
CA ALA A 677 -17.03 -21.18 58.68
C ALA A 677 -16.18 -21.82 57.57
N GLU A 678 -15.50 -21.04 56.70
CA GLU A 678 -14.54 -21.57 55.72
C GLU A 678 -13.35 -22.30 56.37
N PHE A 679 -13.06 -22.02 57.64
CA PHE A 679 -12.04 -22.70 58.46
C PHE A 679 -12.59 -23.88 59.27
N GLY A 680 -13.90 -24.16 59.21
CA GLY A 680 -14.54 -25.27 59.92
C GLY A 680 -14.37 -25.18 61.45
N SER A 681 -13.77 -26.20 62.06
CA SER A 681 -13.49 -26.26 63.51
C SER A 681 -12.04 -25.92 63.87
N ALA A 682 -11.26 -25.39 62.92
CA ALA A 682 -9.87 -25.01 63.16
C ALA A 682 -9.77 -23.87 64.19
N THR A 683 -8.76 -23.94 65.06
CA THR A 683 -8.47 -22.89 66.06
C THR A 683 -7.49 -21.83 65.55
N ASP A 684 -6.88 -22.07 64.39
CA ASP A 684 -5.93 -21.19 63.72
C ASP A 684 -6.27 -21.06 62.23
N THR A 685 -5.46 -20.31 61.49
CA THR A 685 -5.65 -20.04 60.07
C THR A 685 -4.55 -20.68 59.22
N SER A 686 -4.01 -21.83 59.63
CA SER A 686 -2.97 -22.54 58.89
C SER A 686 -3.45 -23.14 57.55
N ASP A 687 -4.77 -23.33 57.36
CA ASP A 687 -5.37 -23.73 56.08
C ASP A 687 -5.30 -22.58 55.07
N LEU A 688 -4.32 -22.65 54.17
CA LEU A 688 -4.10 -21.68 53.11
C LEU A 688 -5.22 -21.65 52.07
N SER A 689 -5.92 -22.76 51.86
CA SER A 689 -7.06 -22.80 50.94
C SER A 689 -8.28 -22.12 51.55
N ALA A 690 -8.51 -22.26 52.85
CA ALA A 690 -9.55 -21.50 53.56
C ALA A 690 -9.23 -20.00 53.55
N ARG A 691 -7.97 -19.60 53.82
CA ARG A 691 -7.53 -18.20 53.71
C ARG A 691 -7.79 -17.57 52.35
N ALA A 692 -7.68 -18.34 51.27
CA ALA A 692 -7.88 -17.83 49.91
C ALA A 692 -9.36 -17.68 49.52
N ARG A 693 -10.26 -18.42 50.17
CA ARG A 693 -11.72 -18.35 49.93
C ARG A 693 -12.38 -17.23 50.73
N VAL A 694 -11.82 -16.90 51.89
CA VAL A 694 -12.18 -15.76 52.75
C VAL A 694 -11.60 -14.47 52.19
#